data_AF-A0AAD2G3X1-F1
#
_entry.id   AF-A0AAD2G3X1-F1
#
_cell.length_a   1.000
_cell.length_b   1.000
_cell.length_c   1.000
_cell.angle_alpha   90.00
_cell.angle_beta   90.00
_cell.angle_gamma   90.00
#
_symmetry.space_group_name_H-M   'P 1'
#
loop_
_entity.id
_entity.type
_entity.pdbx_description
1 polymer ?
#
loop_
_entity_poly.entity_id
_entity_poly.type
_entity_poly.pdbx_seq_one_letter_code
_entity_poly.pdbx_strand_id
1 'polypeptide(L)'
;MNWYARGFITTCLTVWANGLAAPKKASEYPGFNTWLTDNAIEVEPTPMEWENGGENIPAWLQGTYMKNGPARSKFGDDGPEYQNMVDGWAKINKFVIQDNGQLTYSSGFVNCPLYQDFVDHQRMTPHTILGKLMGDDFECPDLKTFAKGAQIENDNVTIEKMKVKGKTAMIASTDSATVNQFDKDNFAYRRTVQTAPLIAQDLVLMAQELLQQDGTSAMTAIEKEIIEDMLGINEQEFVNMLNDEINLDDVVNETVKGVSVHSSTMEDNEITERSLAGELSKSDAKNPVELVTMELCKTVNKAFSFIWEDILRRAFRLLWNEIQSRIPRGTFGSCAHWKKRPGQPDNFLNYGMSGLLLSPKLSLYQFTNGEVLDDSSGHRELLGEAMVPLKSLIHEFSVTPNYAIFFCYPVILDFSKVDLKSAALTMLNEDETWNELKTAARETIQPKFLIPFFEWGLDRLEPIVRAKIEKIQPSKRYPLQDLLSIMNTTAADTTHVVVFDLNERKEVMSATVDGFYGTHHVNAFEASDGTLVCDVVHAPNDALQHFTDKQFLRNHPVDETKFTTPFEIQRYTIDLVSNSIEKESWDEVFGIPAKNRRFVHQFDFPNVHPNRAGYEYRYAYGQSMIDFQRHYLIKKDLKRRDGHDMVWPNDDSDSSTNCQYSGEPFFIPTPEGSAEDDGVVLSVVLDGRRPNPNPEMIESPGESYLLVLNATTFEELDRAYLGCHIPLSIHGNWFNEIL
;
A
#
# COMPACT_ATOMS: atom_id res chain seq x y z
N MET A 1 -3.93 62.04 -22.86
CA MET A 1 -5.08 61.20 -23.26
C MET A 1 -4.63 59.87 -23.91
N ASN A 2 -3.58 59.21 -23.38
CA ASN A 2 -2.97 58.06 -24.07
C ASN A 2 -2.32 57.01 -23.14
N TRP A 3 -2.82 56.87 -21.91
CA TRP A 3 -2.43 55.79 -20.98
C TRP A 3 -3.52 54.71 -20.87
N TYR A 4 -4.79 55.10 -20.84
CA TYR A 4 -5.92 54.17 -20.87
C TYR A 4 -5.99 53.33 -22.15
N ALA A 5 -5.59 53.88 -23.31
CA ALA A 5 -5.60 53.15 -24.57
C ALA A 5 -4.55 52.03 -24.63
N ARG A 6 -3.39 52.20 -23.99
CA ARG A 6 -2.34 51.16 -23.97
C ARG A 6 -2.71 50.00 -23.05
N GLY A 7 -3.28 50.28 -21.87
CA GLY A 7 -3.76 49.23 -20.97
C GLY A 7 -4.90 48.41 -21.57
N PHE A 8 -5.83 49.06 -22.28
CA PHE A 8 -6.95 48.37 -22.93
C PHE A 8 -6.51 47.50 -24.11
N ILE A 9 -5.55 47.96 -24.92
CA ILE A 9 -5.03 47.18 -26.05
C ILE A 9 -4.23 45.96 -25.57
N THR A 10 -3.43 46.09 -24.50
CA THR A 10 -2.70 44.94 -23.95
C THR A 10 -3.66 43.91 -23.34
N THR A 11 -4.67 44.33 -22.58
CA THR A 11 -5.68 43.41 -22.02
C THR A 11 -6.52 42.76 -23.12
N CYS A 12 -6.90 43.50 -24.16
CA CYS A 12 -7.61 42.92 -25.30
C CYS A 12 -6.73 41.97 -26.12
N LEU A 13 -5.43 42.21 -26.28
CA LEU A 13 -4.51 41.29 -26.95
C LEU A 13 -4.24 40.03 -26.12
N THR A 14 -4.17 40.11 -24.78
CA THR A 14 -4.05 38.93 -23.92
C THR A 14 -5.36 38.13 -23.89
N VAL A 15 -6.52 38.79 -23.89
CA VAL A 15 -7.84 38.13 -23.99
C VAL A 15 -8.08 37.57 -25.40
N TRP A 16 -7.55 38.17 -26.46
CA TRP A 16 -7.64 37.65 -27.82
C TRP A 16 -6.63 36.53 -28.09
N ALA A 17 -5.43 36.59 -27.50
CA ALA A 17 -4.44 35.50 -27.53
C ALA A 17 -4.88 34.30 -26.68
N ASN A 18 -5.52 34.52 -25.53
CA ASN A 18 -6.09 33.44 -24.71
C ASN A 18 -7.48 33.00 -25.19
N GLY A 19 -8.22 33.86 -25.90
CA GLY A 19 -9.54 33.56 -26.48
C GLY A 19 -9.50 32.91 -27.86
N LEU A 20 -8.30 32.75 -28.45
CA LEU A 20 -8.04 31.94 -29.63
C LEU A 20 -7.44 30.56 -29.30
N ALA A 21 -7.30 30.23 -28.01
CA ALA A 21 -7.26 28.82 -27.65
C ALA A 21 -8.65 28.26 -28.01
N ALA A 22 -8.72 27.63 -29.19
CA ALA A 22 -9.84 26.78 -29.53
C ALA A 22 -10.14 25.89 -28.31
N PRO A 23 -11.41 25.60 -27.98
CA PRO A 23 -11.71 24.61 -26.96
C PRO A 23 -10.82 23.40 -27.23
N LYS A 24 -10.03 22.98 -26.23
CA LYS A 24 -9.17 21.79 -26.34
C LYS A 24 -10.07 20.69 -26.92
N LYS A 25 -9.80 20.27 -28.15
CA LYS A 25 -10.64 19.28 -28.82
C LYS A 25 -10.64 18.01 -27.96
N ALA A 26 -11.81 17.40 -27.82
CA ALA A 26 -11.92 16.04 -27.28
C ALA A 26 -10.99 15.09 -28.04
N SER A 27 -10.54 14.00 -27.41
CA SER A 27 -9.74 12.93 -28.02
C SER A 27 -10.11 12.72 -29.49
N GLU A 28 -9.18 12.99 -30.41
CA GLU A 28 -9.39 12.81 -31.85
C GLU A 28 -9.28 11.34 -32.27
N TYR A 29 -8.85 10.45 -31.36
CA TYR A 29 -8.69 9.01 -31.59
C TYR A 29 -10.00 8.25 -31.23
N PRO A 30 -10.65 7.59 -32.21
CA PRO A 30 -11.87 6.81 -31.99
C PRO A 30 -11.76 5.82 -30.83
N GLY A 31 -12.77 5.79 -29.96
CA GLY A 31 -12.90 4.81 -28.88
C GLY A 31 -11.98 4.96 -27.67
N PHE A 32 -11.02 5.90 -27.67
CA PHE A 32 -10.17 6.13 -26.49
C PHE A 32 -11.00 6.52 -25.25
N ASN A 33 -11.99 7.40 -25.44
CA ASN A 33 -12.91 7.77 -24.35
C ASN A 33 -13.76 6.59 -23.89
N THR A 34 -14.16 5.70 -24.79
CA THR A 34 -14.89 4.46 -24.47
C THR A 34 -14.04 3.56 -23.57
N TRP A 35 -12.73 3.47 -23.83
CA TRP A 35 -11.80 2.70 -23.00
C TRP A 35 -11.70 3.20 -21.56
N LEU A 36 -11.85 4.51 -21.36
CA LEU A 36 -11.82 5.16 -20.06
C LEU A 36 -13.20 5.27 -19.40
N THR A 37 -14.21 4.62 -19.96
CA THR A 37 -15.59 4.66 -19.46
C THR A 37 -15.95 3.33 -18.81
N ASP A 38 -16.73 3.41 -17.73
CA ASP A 38 -17.22 2.25 -17.00
C ASP A 38 -17.91 1.22 -17.92
N ASN A 39 -17.88 -0.03 -17.49
CA ASN A 39 -18.76 -1.08 -18.00
C ASN A 39 -19.27 -1.90 -16.81
N ALA A 40 -20.44 -1.54 -16.31
CA ALA A 40 -21.09 -2.24 -15.20
C ALA A 40 -21.82 -3.53 -15.63
N ILE A 41 -21.87 -3.86 -16.92
CA ILE A 41 -22.52 -5.08 -17.42
C ILE A 41 -21.61 -6.27 -17.11
N GLU A 42 -22.15 -7.23 -16.37
CA GLU A 42 -21.56 -8.55 -16.13
C GLU A 42 -21.96 -9.51 -17.24
N VAL A 43 -21.10 -10.48 -17.53
CA VAL A 43 -21.25 -11.40 -18.65
C VAL A 43 -21.19 -12.81 -18.10
N GLU A 44 -22.30 -13.53 -18.24
CA GLU A 44 -22.34 -14.97 -17.98
C GLU A 44 -21.44 -15.71 -18.97
N PRO A 45 -20.92 -16.91 -18.64
CA PRO A 45 -20.08 -17.69 -19.54
C PRO A 45 -20.68 -17.83 -20.94
N THR A 46 -20.08 -17.11 -21.90
CA THR A 46 -20.57 -16.98 -23.27
C THR A 46 -19.48 -17.48 -24.24
N PRO A 47 -19.79 -18.41 -25.17
CA PRO A 47 -18.85 -18.80 -26.22
C PRO A 47 -18.51 -17.64 -27.13
N MET A 48 -17.22 -17.45 -27.42
CA MET A 48 -16.69 -16.44 -28.32
C MET A 48 -16.22 -17.09 -29.61
N GLU A 49 -16.42 -16.38 -30.73
CA GLU A 49 -15.97 -16.83 -32.04
C GLU A 49 -14.62 -16.19 -32.37
N TRP A 50 -13.68 -17.01 -32.82
CA TRP A 50 -12.43 -16.55 -33.40
C TRP A 50 -12.69 -15.95 -34.78
N GLU A 51 -12.13 -14.76 -35.05
CA GLU A 51 -12.41 -14.01 -36.28
C GLU A 51 -11.97 -14.77 -37.54
N ASN A 52 -10.86 -15.51 -37.46
CA ASN A 52 -10.35 -16.37 -38.54
C ASN A 52 -10.60 -17.86 -38.30
N GLY A 53 -11.60 -18.20 -37.48
CA GLY A 53 -11.99 -19.58 -37.20
C GLY A 53 -11.07 -20.35 -36.26
N GLY A 54 -10.03 -19.71 -35.71
CA GLY A 54 -9.14 -20.31 -34.71
C GLY A 54 -8.15 -21.33 -35.28
N GLU A 55 -8.02 -21.45 -36.61
CA GLU A 55 -7.18 -22.46 -37.26
C GLU A 55 -5.69 -22.35 -36.88
N ASN A 56 -5.24 -21.13 -36.56
CA ASN A 56 -3.86 -20.86 -36.15
C ASN A 56 -3.66 -20.84 -34.63
N ILE A 57 -4.72 -21.04 -33.84
CA ILE A 57 -4.61 -21.14 -32.39
C ILE A 57 -3.99 -22.50 -32.06
N PRO A 58 -2.84 -22.55 -31.34
CA PRO A 58 -2.19 -23.82 -31.06
C PRO A 58 -3.08 -24.73 -30.20
N ALA A 59 -3.22 -26.00 -30.60
CA ALA A 59 -4.06 -26.97 -29.88
C ALA A 59 -3.62 -27.22 -28.42
N TRP A 60 -2.39 -26.86 -28.05
CA TRP A 60 -1.91 -26.96 -26.68
C TRP A 60 -2.34 -25.78 -25.79
N LEU A 61 -2.80 -24.67 -26.39
CA LEU A 61 -3.24 -23.48 -25.66
C LEU A 61 -4.60 -23.76 -25.05
N GLN A 62 -4.61 -24.27 -23.83
CA GLN A 62 -5.81 -24.57 -23.04
C GLN A 62 -5.58 -24.14 -21.59
N GLY A 63 -6.57 -23.48 -20.99
CA GLY A 63 -6.44 -22.92 -19.65
C GLY A 63 -7.32 -21.69 -19.46
N THR A 64 -7.02 -20.92 -18.42
CA THR A 64 -7.80 -19.75 -18.00
C THR A 64 -6.93 -18.52 -17.91
N TYR A 65 -7.29 -17.46 -18.63
CA TYR A 65 -6.71 -16.14 -18.48
C TYR A 65 -7.69 -15.26 -17.69
N MET A 66 -7.23 -14.61 -16.62
CA MET A 66 -8.03 -13.65 -15.86
C MET A 66 -7.36 -12.29 -15.85
N LYS A 67 -8.08 -11.25 -16.26
CA LYS A 67 -7.67 -9.85 -16.21
C LYS A 67 -8.49 -9.10 -15.16
N ASN A 68 -7.82 -8.33 -14.31
CA ASN A 68 -8.45 -7.48 -13.32
C ASN A 68 -8.33 -6.00 -13.71
N GLY A 69 -9.25 -5.19 -13.25
CA GLY A 69 -9.21 -3.76 -13.50
C GLY A 69 -10.47 -3.04 -13.03
N PRO A 70 -10.40 -1.70 -12.98
CA PRO A 70 -11.54 -0.88 -12.65
C PRO A 70 -12.59 -0.92 -13.76
N ALA A 71 -13.84 -1.18 -13.43
CA ALA A 71 -14.94 -1.14 -14.40
C ALA A 71 -16.16 -0.34 -13.95
N ARG A 72 -16.13 0.21 -12.73
CA ARG A 72 -17.20 1.04 -12.19
C ARG A 72 -16.64 2.13 -11.30
N SER A 73 -16.96 3.37 -11.61
CA SER A 73 -16.50 4.56 -10.91
C SER A 73 -17.62 5.39 -10.29
N LYS A 74 -18.88 4.98 -10.49
CA LYS A 74 -20.05 5.66 -9.93
C LYS A 74 -21.12 4.67 -9.42
N PHE A 75 -21.83 5.07 -8.37
CA PHE A 75 -22.96 4.35 -7.79
C PHE A 75 -24.14 5.31 -7.61
N GLY A 76 -25.26 5.00 -8.27
CA GLY A 76 -26.41 5.91 -8.42
C GLY A 76 -26.20 7.03 -9.44
N ASP A 77 -27.30 7.67 -9.87
CA ASP A 77 -27.27 8.70 -10.93
C ASP A 77 -26.78 10.06 -10.43
N ASP A 78 -27.07 10.41 -9.18
CA ASP A 78 -26.76 11.71 -8.57
C ASP A 78 -25.58 11.67 -7.59
N GLY A 79 -24.87 10.53 -7.50
CA GLY A 79 -23.75 10.32 -6.58
C GLY A 79 -22.39 10.84 -7.10
N PRO A 80 -21.36 10.89 -6.23
CA PRO A 80 -20.01 11.22 -6.66
C PRO A 80 -19.42 10.12 -7.58
N GLU A 81 -18.44 10.50 -8.40
CA GLU A 81 -17.69 9.61 -9.29
C GLU A 81 -16.19 9.65 -8.96
N TYR A 82 -15.50 8.51 -8.98
CA TYR A 82 -14.04 8.52 -8.86
C TYR A 82 -13.39 9.21 -10.05
N GLN A 83 -12.53 10.20 -9.80
CA GLN A 83 -11.73 10.84 -10.85
C GLN A 83 -10.60 9.91 -11.32
N ASN A 84 -9.96 9.25 -10.36
CA ASN A 84 -8.87 8.32 -10.62
C ASN A 84 -9.44 6.93 -10.96
N MET A 85 -8.93 6.32 -12.02
CA MET A 85 -9.39 5.02 -12.48
C MET A 85 -9.06 3.90 -11.49
N VAL A 86 -7.93 3.96 -10.77
CA VAL A 86 -7.56 2.87 -9.85
C VAL A 86 -8.36 2.88 -8.55
N ASP A 87 -9.24 3.86 -8.35
CA ASP A 87 -10.29 3.82 -7.32
C ASP A 87 -11.53 3.05 -7.80
N GLY A 88 -11.70 2.88 -9.11
CA GLY A 88 -12.82 2.14 -9.68
C GLY A 88 -12.87 0.68 -9.22
N TRP A 89 -14.07 0.10 -9.21
CA TRP A 89 -14.26 -1.22 -8.63
C TRP A 89 -13.76 -2.36 -9.51
N ALA A 90 -13.12 -3.38 -8.91
CA ALA A 90 -12.63 -4.55 -9.62
C ALA A 90 -13.74 -5.30 -10.35
N LYS A 91 -13.58 -5.43 -11.67
CA LYS A 91 -14.29 -6.41 -12.47
C LYS A 91 -13.29 -7.37 -13.11
N ILE A 92 -13.47 -8.64 -12.80
CA ILE A 92 -12.66 -9.72 -13.34
C ILE A 92 -13.19 -10.09 -14.71
N ASN A 93 -12.31 -10.15 -15.69
CA ASN A 93 -12.58 -10.59 -17.06
C ASN A 93 -11.90 -11.95 -17.25
N LYS A 94 -12.68 -13.01 -17.40
CA LYS A 94 -12.24 -14.40 -17.43
C LYS A 94 -12.40 -14.96 -18.85
N PHE A 95 -11.30 -15.47 -19.40
CA PHE A 95 -11.24 -16.13 -20.69
C PHE A 95 -10.82 -17.58 -20.47
N VAL A 96 -11.67 -18.52 -20.89
CA VAL A 96 -11.40 -19.96 -20.78
C VAL A 96 -11.21 -20.51 -22.17
N ILE A 97 -10.01 -21.03 -22.47
CA ILE A 97 -9.72 -21.73 -23.72
C ILE A 97 -9.77 -23.23 -23.42
N GLN A 98 -10.74 -23.90 -24.03
CA GLN A 98 -10.98 -25.33 -23.87
C GLN A 98 -9.99 -26.16 -24.70
N ASP A 99 -9.95 -27.46 -24.43
CA ASP A 99 -9.13 -28.45 -25.14
C ASP A 99 -9.44 -28.56 -26.65
N ASN A 100 -10.67 -28.23 -27.03
CA ASN A 100 -11.12 -28.17 -28.42
C ASN A 100 -10.88 -26.80 -29.10
N GLY A 101 -10.20 -25.87 -28.43
CA GLY A 101 -9.92 -24.52 -28.92
C GLY A 101 -11.08 -23.53 -28.76
N GLN A 102 -12.23 -23.95 -28.21
CA GLN A 102 -13.35 -23.04 -27.94
C GLN A 102 -12.97 -22.03 -26.86
N LEU A 103 -13.18 -20.76 -27.15
CA LEU A 103 -13.03 -19.68 -26.19
C LEU A 103 -14.39 -19.38 -25.53
N THR A 104 -14.41 -19.28 -24.21
CA THR A 104 -15.54 -18.77 -23.44
C THR A 104 -15.11 -17.53 -22.67
N TYR A 105 -15.95 -16.49 -22.67
CA TYR A 105 -15.75 -15.26 -21.92
C TYR A 105 -16.82 -15.09 -20.85
N SER A 106 -16.41 -14.67 -19.65
CA SER A 106 -17.30 -14.19 -18.60
C SER A 106 -16.66 -13.02 -17.85
N SER A 107 -17.48 -12.22 -17.18
CA SER A 107 -16.97 -11.15 -16.32
C SER A 107 -17.88 -10.89 -15.13
N GLY A 108 -17.31 -10.59 -13.98
CA GLY A 108 -18.07 -10.23 -12.78
C GLY A 108 -17.26 -9.40 -11.77
N PHE A 109 -17.97 -8.68 -10.92
CA PHE A 109 -17.37 -7.84 -9.88
C PHE A 109 -16.92 -8.66 -8.68
N VAL A 110 -15.81 -8.27 -8.07
CA VAL A 110 -15.46 -8.74 -6.71
C VAL A 110 -16.40 -8.04 -5.72
N ASN A 111 -17.50 -8.70 -5.38
CA ASN A 111 -18.60 -8.14 -4.61
C ASN A 111 -18.38 -8.22 -3.09
N CYS A 112 -17.33 -7.58 -2.59
CA CYS A 112 -17.12 -7.47 -1.14
C CYS A 112 -18.28 -6.72 -0.44
N PRO A 113 -18.39 -6.78 0.90
CA PRO A 113 -19.48 -6.14 1.63
C PRO A 113 -19.63 -4.64 1.34
N LEU A 114 -18.52 -3.91 1.17
CA LEU A 114 -18.54 -2.49 0.85
C LEU A 114 -19.10 -2.22 -0.57
N TYR A 115 -18.72 -3.03 -1.55
CA TYR A 115 -19.32 -2.96 -2.90
C TYR A 115 -20.82 -3.15 -2.85
N GLN A 116 -21.26 -4.20 -2.14
CA GLN A 116 -22.67 -4.54 -2.04
C GLN A 116 -23.46 -3.42 -1.34
N ASP A 117 -22.89 -2.82 -0.29
CA ASP A 117 -23.47 -1.64 0.37
C ASP A 117 -23.67 -0.48 -0.60
N PHE A 118 -22.69 -0.20 -1.47
CA PHE A 118 -22.81 0.87 -2.46
C PHE A 118 -23.88 0.58 -3.53
N VAL A 119 -23.96 -0.69 -3.96
CA VAL A 119 -24.98 -1.15 -4.92
C VAL A 119 -26.38 -1.05 -4.31
N ASP A 120 -26.57 -1.56 -3.10
CA ASP A 120 -27.87 -1.63 -2.44
C ASP A 120 -28.42 -0.24 -2.13
N HIS A 121 -27.54 0.69 -1.75
CA HIS A 121 -27.93 2.06 -1.41
C HIS A 121 -27.81 3.04 -2.58
N GLN A 122 -27.34 2.60 -3.74
CA GLN A 122 -27.11 3.44 -4.93
C GLN A 122 -26.30 4.70 -4.62
N ARG A 123 -25.30 4.57 -3.74
CA ARG A 123 -24.42 5.67 -3.32
C ARG A 123 -23.14 5.13 -2.71
N MET A 124 -22.04 5.85 -2.86
CA MET A 124 -20.83 5.56 -2.10
C MET A 124 -21.01 5.97 -0.64
N THR A 125 -20.54 5.12 0.29
CA THR A 125 -20.35 5.50 1.69
C THR A 125 -18.87 5.83 1.95
N PRO A 126 -18.55 6.57 3.03
CA PRO A 126 -17.17 7.03 3.28
C PRO A 126 -16.15 5.87 3.34
N HIS A 127 -15.07 5.95 2.56
CA HIS A 127 -14.00 4.95 2.48
C HIS A 127 -12.69 5.58 1.98
N THR A 128 -11.58 4.85 2.07
CA THR A 128 -10.26 5.33 1.63
C THR A 128 -10.15 5.23 0.10
N ILE A 129 -9.68 6.32 -0.52
CA ILE A 129 -9.47 6.41 -1.96
C ILE A 129 -8.07 6.96 -2.26
N LEU A 130 -7.54 6.62 -3.43
CA LEU A 130 -6.27 7.10 -3.94
C LEU A 130 -6.41 8.52 -4.50
N GLY A 131 -7.39 8.79 -5.35
CA GLY A 131 -7.62 10.08 -6.00
C GLY A 131 -8.92 10.78 -5.59
N LYS A 132 -9.19 11.94 -6.21
CA LYS A 132 -10.34 12.78 -5.86
C LYS A 132 -11.67 12.17 -6.32
N LEU A 133 -12.74 12.55 -5.62
CA LEU A 133 -14.13 12.37 -6.08
C LEU A 133 -14.61 13.60 -6.87
N MET A 134 -15.39 13.34 -7.91
CA MET A 134 -16.12 14.33 -8.71
C MET A 134 -17.57 14.41 -8.23
N GLY A 135 -18.04 15.59 -7.83
CA GLY A 135 -19.41 15.82 -7.31
C GLY A 135 -19.43 16.56 -5.97
N ASP A 136 -20.62 16.99 -5.50
CA ASP A 136 -20.75 17.79 -4.26
C ASP A 136 -20.66 16.93 -2.97
N ASP A 137 -20.06 17.54 -1.93
CA ASP A 137 -19.99 17.15 -0.51
C ASP A 137 -19.92 15.64 -0.19
N PHE A 138 -18.79 15.00 -0.52
CA PHE A 138 -18.41 13.75 0.13
C PHE A 138 -17.96 14.02 1.57
N GLU A 139 -18.73 13.54 2.55
CA GLU A 139 -18.25 13.47 3.93
C GLU A 139 -17.14 12.43 4.01
N CYS A 140 -15.95 12.87 4.40
CA CYS A 140 -14.78 12.01 4.54
C CYS A 140 -15.07 10.83 5.48
N PRO A 141 -14.44 9.66 5.24
CA PRO A 141 -14.39 8.62 6.26
C PRO A 141 -13.96 9.23 7.58
N ASP A 142 -14.69 8.91 8.64
CA ASP A 142 -14.21 9.20 9.98
C ASP A 142 -12.90 8.45 10.21
N LEU A 143 -12.11 8.92 11.17
CA LEU A 143 -10.83 8.30 11.47
C LEU A 143 -10.92 6.88 11.98
N LYS A 144 -12.10 6.48 12.46
CA LYS A 144 -12.41 5.09 12.77
C LYS A 144 -12.35 4.23 11.51
N THR A 145 -12.93 4.70 10.41
CA THR A 145 -12.85 4.06 9.09
C THR A 145 -11.39 3.96 8.65
N PHE A 146 -10.61 5.04 8.70
CA PHE A 146 -9.19 5.01 8.34
C PHE A 146 -8.31 4.11 9.26
N ALA A 147 -8.50 4.19 10.58
CA ALA A 147 -7.70 3.48 11.59
C ALA A 147 -8.08 2.01 11.78
N LYS A 148 -9.34 1.62 11.50
CA LYS A 148 -9.75 0.21 11.34
C LYS A 148 -9.18 -0.44 10.08
N GLY A 149 -8.35 0.30 9.34
CA GLY A 149 -7.86 -0.11 8.04
C GLY A 149 -9.02 -0.20 7.08
N ALA A 150 -9.70 0.92 6.80
CA ALA A 150 -10.51 1.06 5.59
C ALA A 150 -9.57 0.84 4.41
N GLN A 151 -9.45 -0.44 4.10
CA GLN A 151 -8.62 -0.96 3.07
C GLN A 151 -9.19 -0.42 1.78
N ILE A 152 -8.30 -0.19 0.83
CA ILE A 152 -8.69 -0.07 -0.56
C ILE A 152 -9.22 -1.48 -0.91
N GLU A 153 -10.52 -1.72 -0.69
CA GLU A 153 -11.15 -3.04 -0.87
C GLU A 153 -11.56 -3.29 -2.31
N ASN A 154 -11.31 -2.31 -3.19
CA ASN A 154 -11.65 -2.45 -4.59
C ASN A 154 -10.81 -3.53 -5.28
N ASP A 155 -9.64 -3.92 -4.75
CA ASP A 155 -8.75 -5.01 -5.18
C ASP A 155 -8.66 -5.19 -6.70
N ASN A 156 -8.50 -4.09 -7.43
CA ASN A 156 -8.62 -4.02 -8.89
C ASN A 156 -7.30 -4.17 -9.66
N VAL A 157 -6.19 -4.48 -8.97
CA VAL A 157 -4.84 -4.44 -9.58
C VAL A 157 -4.47 -5.78 -10.19
N THR A 158 -4.42 -6.87 -9.41
CA THR A 158 -4.08 -8.21 -9.93
C THR A 158 -4.93 -9.33 -9.34
N ILE A 159 -4.76 -10.54 -9.89
CA ILE A 159 -5.38 -11.78 -9.43
C ILE A 159 -4.29 -12.86 -9.32
N GLU A 160 -4.24 -13.58 -8.21
CA GLU A 160 -3.32 -14.70 -8.01
C GLU A 160 -4.04 -15.94 -7.48
N LYS A 161 -3.47 -17.12 -7.75
CA LYS A 161 -3.95 -18.40 -7.21
C LYS A 161 -3.07 -18.81 -6.04
N MET A 162 -3.65 -18.80 -4.84
CA MET A 162 -2.97 -19.08 -3.58
C MET A 162 -3.73 -20.16 -2.78
N LYS A 163 -3.32 -20.42 -1.54
CA LYS A 163 -4.02 -21.27 -0.59
C LYS A 163 -4.54 -20.44 0.59
N VAL A 164 -5.75 -20.75 1.03
CA VAL A 164 -6.34 -20.23 2.26
C VAL A 164 -6.89 -21.41 3.04
N LYS A 165 -6.37 -21.63 4.27
CA LYS A 165 -6.71 -22.81 5.11
C LYS A 165 -6.49 -24.13 4.37
N GLY A 166 -5.31 -24.28 3.75
CA GLY A 166 -4.91 -25.44 2.97
C GLY A 166 -5.69 -25.70 1.66
N LYS A 167 -6.61 -24.82 1.25
CA LYS A 167 -7.41 -24.97 0.02
C LYS A 167 -7.03 -23.92 -1.01
N THR A 168 -6.96 -24.32 -2.28
CA THR A 168 -6.78 -23.39 -3.40
C THR A 168 -7.86 -22.32 -3.39
N ALA A 169 -7.44 -21.08 -3.57
CA ALA A 169 -8.26 -19.88 -3.52
C ALA A 169 -7.79 -18.90 -4.59
N MET A 170 -8.75 -18.17 -5.18
CA MET A 170 -8.44 -17.03 -6.03
C MET A 170 -8.42 -15.77 -5.17
N ILE A 171 -7.37 -14.99 -5.31
CA ILE A 171 -7.11 -13.78 -4.54
C ILE A 171 -7.07 -12.61 -5.51
N ALA A 172 -7.89 -11.60 -5.27
CA ALA A 172 -7.77 -10.29 -5.90
C ALA A 172 -7.01 -9.38 -4.93
N SER A 173 -6.13 -8.53 -5.44
CA SER A 173 -5.31 -7.64 -4.62
C SER A 173 -5.09 -6.28 -5.25
N THR A 174 -4.95 -5.28 -4.39
CA THR A 174 -4.35 -3.96 -4.66
C THR A 174 -3.06 -3.78 -3.85
N ASP A 175 -2.47 -2.58 -3.86
CA ASP A 175 -1.31 -2.19 -3.03
C ASP A 175 -1.70 -1.97 -1.56
N SER A 176 -2.43 -2.93 -1.00
CA SER A 176 -2.93 -2.96 0.37
C SER A 176 -2.31 -4.13 1.14
N ALA A 177 -2.25 -3.98 2.46
CA ALA A 177 -1.87 -5.04 3.39
C ALA A 177 -2.95 -6.13 3.54
N THR A 178 -3.99 -6.09 2.72
CA THR A 178 -5.09 -7.04 2.66
C THR A 178 -5.51 -7.32 1.23
N VAL A 179 -6.12 -8.48 1.06
CA VAL A 179 -6.53 -9.01 -0.23
C VAL A 179 -7.86 -9.74 -0.10
N ASN A 180 -8.69 -9.72 -1.15
CA ASN A 180 -9.99 -10.37 -1.15
C ASN A 180 -9.95 -11.73 -1.84
N GLN A 181 -10.39 -12.76 -1.13
CA GLN A 181 -10.69 -14.06 -1.72
C GLN A 181 -12.04 -14.02 -2.43
N PHE A 182 -12.09 -14.53 -3.65
CA PHE A 182 -13.34 -14.67 -4.42
C PHE A 182 -13.50 -16.09 -4.99
N ASP A 183 -14.73 -16.40 -5.41
CA ASP A 183 -15.07 -17.66 -6.07
C ASP A 183 -14.74 -17.63 -7.56
N LYS A 184 -14.01 -18.63 -8.06
CA LYS A 184 -13.55 -18.68 -9.45
C LYS A 184 -14.66 -18.82 -10.50
N ASP A 185 -15.86 -19.25 -10.11
CA ASP A 185 -16.96 -19.57 -11.02
C ASP A 185 -17.96 -18.41 -11.13
N ASN A 186 -18.30 -17.78 -10.00
CA ASN A 186 -19.30 -16.72 -9.95
C ASN A 186 -18.79 -15.39 -9.37
N PHE A 187 -17.48 -15.26 -9.15
CA PHE A 187 -16.82 -14.05 -8.66
C PHE A 187 -17.24 -13.59 -7.26
N ALA A 188 -18.03 -14.41 -6.55
CA ALA A 188 -18.55 -14.06 -5.24
C ALA A 188 -17.43 -13.93 -4.21
N TYR A 189 -17.42 -12.82 -3.49
CA TYR A 189 -16.57 -12.58 -2.33
C TYR A 189 -16.73 -13.70 -1.30
N ARG A 190 -15.61 -14.17 -0.77
CA ARG A 190 -15.55 -15.20 0.28
C ARG A 190 -15.10 -14.62 1.60
N ARG A 191 -13.99 -13.88 1.60
CA ARG A 191 -13.41 -13.23 2.78
C ARG A 191 -12.24 -12.32 2.40
N THR A 192 -11.97 -11.33 3.24
CA THR A 192 -10.72 -10.58 3.25
C THR A 192 -9.66 -11.38 4.02
N VAL A 193 -8.43 -11.35 3.52
CA VAL A 193 -7.26 -11.96 4.12
C VAL A 193 -6.23 -10.89 4.36
N GLN A 194 -5.69 -10.84 5.58
CA GLN A 194 -4.66 -9.91 5.96
C GLN A 194 -3.28 -10.51 5.66
N THR A 195 -2.42 -9.74 5.00
CA THR A 195 -1.11 -10.20 4.50
C THR A 195 0.04 -9.59 5.29
N ALA A 196 -0.14 -8.36 5.80
CA ALA A 196 0.76 -7.69 6.73
C ALA A 196 -0.03 -7.15 7.95
N PRO A 197 0.60 -6.86 9.11
CA PRO A 197 -0.13 -6.30 10.24
C PRO A 197 -0.75 -4.91 9.92
N LEU A 198 -1.85 -4.51 10.56
CA LEU A 198 -2.63 -3.30 10.20
C LEU A 198 -2.24 -2.01 10.97
N ILE A 199 -2.42 -0.86 10.29
CA ILE A 199 -1.91 0.52 10.55
C ILE A 199 -2.21 1.13 11.94
N ALA A 200 -3.10 0.55 12.74
CA ALA A 200 -3.63 1.17 13.96
C ALA A 200 -2.54 1.72 14.91
N GLN A 201 -1.42 1.01 15.06
CA GLN A 201 -0.31 1.48 15.89
C GLN A 201 0.50 2.64 15.28
N ASP A 202 0.75 2.60 13.97
CA ASP A 202 1.61 3.57 13.30
C ASP A 202 0.98 4.96 13.33
N LEU A 203 -0.34 5.08 13.21
CA LEU A 203 -1.03 6.39 13.29
C LEU A 203 -0.87 7.06 14.65
N VAL A 204 -0.97 6.27 15.73
CA VAL A 204 -0.76 6.77 17.09
C VAL A 204 0.70 7.21 17.27
N LEU A 205 1.65 6.41 16.78
CA LEU A 205 3.08 6.72 16.86
C LEU A 205 3.47 7.96 16.04
N MET A 206 2.93 8.09 14.82
CA MET A 206 3.18 9.25 13.95
C MET A 206 2.56 10.53 14.55
N ALA A 207 1.35 10.45 15.11
CA ALA A 207 0.74 11.57 15.81
C ALA A 207 1.58 12.01 17.03
N GLN A 208 2.16 11.06 17.77
CA GLN A 208 3.08 11.36 18.87
C GLN A 208 4.36 12.06 18.40
N GLU A 209 4.97 11.58 17.32
CA GLU A 209 6.18 12.16 16.73
C GLU A 209 5.95 13.63 16.33
N LEU A 210 4.82 13.92 15.68
CA LEU A 210 4.44 15.29 15.31
C LEU A 210 4.16 16.18 16.54
N LEU A 211 3.48 15.64 17.56
CA LEU A 211 3.23 16.37 18.81
C LEU A 211 4.52 16.73 19.56
N GLN A 212 5.56 15.88 19.49
CA GLN A 212 6.85 16.15 20.12
C GLN A 212 7.62 17.27 19.40
N GLN A 213 7.47 17.41 18.08
CA GLN A 213 8.13 18.45 17.28
C GLN A 213 7.61 19.86 17.59
N ASP A 214 6.33 20.00 17.94
CA ASP A 214 5.69 21.27 18.31
C ASP A 214 6.02 21.76 19.74
N GLY A 215 6.93 21.09 20.45
CA GLY A 215 7.32 21.42 21.83
C GLY A 215 6.20 21.24 22.87
N THR A 216 5.03 20.74 22.46
CA THR A 216 3.93 20.36 23.33
C THR A 216 3.79 18.85 23.32
N SER A 217 4.52 18.18 24.20
CA SER A 217 4.19 16.82 24.55
C SER A 217 2.79 16.82 25.18
N ALA A 218 1.75 16.56 24.38
CA ALA A 218 0.40 16.32 24.88
C ALA A 218 0.43 15.26 25.99
N MET A 219 1.35 14.30 25.87
CA MET A 219 1.72 13.32 26.89
C MET A 219 2.21 13.94 28.20
N THR A 220 3.03 15.00 28.22
CA THR A 220 3.53 15.60 29.48
C THR A 220 2.41 16.35 30.20
N ALA A 221 1.49 16.98 29.46
CA ALA A 221 0.33 17.66 30.03
C ALA A 221 -0.75 16.68 30.51
N ILE A 222 -0.92 15.56 29.81
CA ILE A 222 -1.82 14.46 30.21
C ILE A 222 -1.20 13.70 31.40
N GLU A 223 0.04 13.21 31.31
CA GLU A 223 0.77 12.57 32.42
C GLU A 223 0.73 13.39 33.71
N LYS A 224 0.97 14.71 33.62
CA LYS A 224 0.98 15.59 34.80
C LYS A 224 -0.40 15.69 35.47
N GLU A 225 -1.47 15.87 34.70
CA GLU A 225 -2.83 15.95 35.27
C GLU A 225 -3.36 14.59 35.73
N ILE A 226 -3.02 13.49 35.05
CA ILE A 226 -3.33 12.12 35.49
C ILE A 226 -2.70 11.86 36.85
N ILE A 227 -1.43 12.24 36.98
CA ILE A 227 -0.70 12.13 38.23
C ILE A 227 -1.35 13.04 39.28
N GLU A 228 -1.75 14.27 38.95
CA GLU A 228 -2.44 15.17 39.87
C GLU A 228 -3.83 14.65 40.31
N ASP A 229 -4.62 14.04 39.42
CA ASP A 229 -5.94 13.44 39.71
C ASP A 229 -5.84 12.08 40.43
N MET A 230 -4.81 11.26 40.12
CA MET A 230 -4.49 10.04 40.87
C MET A 230 -3.83 10.34 42.23
N LEU A 231 -3.12 11.46 42.36
CA LEU A 231 -2.64 11.98 43.65
C LEU A 231 -3.76 12.66 44.45
N GLY A 232 -4.90 12.96 43.82
CA GLY A 232 -6.12 13.47 44.45
C GLY A 232 -6.94 12.40 45.20
N ILE A 233 -6.54 11.14 45.14
CA ILE A 233 -7.10 10.06 45.96
C ILE A 233 -6.73 10.34 47.42
N ASN A 234 -7.73 10.40 48.32
CA ASN A 234 -7.40 10.47 49.74
C ASN A 234 -6.86 9.10 50.19
N GLU A 235 -5.87 9.15 51.09
CA GLU A 235 -5.12 8.01 51.66
C GLU A 235 -5.98 6.78 52.01
N GLN A 236 -7.24 6.98 52.42
CA GLN A 236 -8.14 5.93 52.85
C GLN A 236 -8.79 5.15 51.69
N GLU A 237 -9.07 5.79 50.56
CA GLU A 237 -9.69 5.12 49.40
C GLU A 237 -8.74 4.13 48.73
N PHE A 238 -7.45 4.49 48.64
CA PHE A 238 -6.41 3.62 48.10
C PHE A 238 -6.09 2.43 49.01
N VAL A 239 -6.02 2.66 50.32
CA VAL A 239 -5.78 1.61 51.33
C VAL A 239 -6.96 0.64 51.40
N ASN A 240 -8.20 1.11 51.28
CA ASN A 240 -9.37 0.24 51.23
C ASN A 240 -9.38 -0.64 49.97
N MET A 241 -9.03 -0.07 48.81
CA MET A 241 -8.93 -0.81 47.54
C MET A 241 -7.81 -1.84 47.53
N LEU A 242 -6.62 -1.50 48.06
CA LEU A 242 -5.54 -2.47 48.24
C LEU A 242 -5.96 -3.59 49.18
N ASN A 243 -6.68 -3.31 50.27
CA ASN A 243 -7.15 -4.34 51.21
C ASN A 243 -8.23 -5.26 50.63
N ASP A 244 -9.06 -4.76 49.72
CA ASP A 244 -10.13 -5.54 49.09
C ASP A 244 -9.60 -6.52 48.01
N GLU A 245 -8.47 -6.19 47.36
CA GLU A 245 -7.92 -6.94 46.23
C GLU A 245 -6.57 -7.63 46.53
N ILE A 246 -5.78 -7.09 47.45
CA ILE A 246 -4.47 -7.59 47.86
C ILE A 246 -4.52 -7.81 49.37
N ASN A 247 -4.20 -9.02 49.82
CA ASN A 247 -4.01 -9.23 51.25
C ASN A 247 -2.78 -8.44 51.69
N LEU A 248 -2.97 -7.23 52.22
CA LEU A 248 -1.90 -6.31 52.62
C LEU A 248 -0.98 -6.93 53.67
N ASP A 249 -1.48 -7.89 54.44
CA ASP A 249 -0.67 -8.72 55.34
C ASP A 249 0.41 -9.52 54.59
N ASP A 250 0.18 -9.97 53.35
CA ASP A 250 1.17 -10.72 52.56
C ASP A 250 2.28 -9.80 52.00
N VAL A 251 1.92 -8.58 51.55
CA VAL A 251 2.88 -7.58 51.05
C VAL A 251 3.74 -7.01 52.18
N VAL A 252 3.13 -6.75 53.34
CA VAL A 252 3.86 -6.32 54.55
C VAL A 252 4.77 -7.45 55.05
N ASN A 253 4.32 -8.71 55.04
CA ASN A 253 5.14 -9.85 55.44
C ASN A 253 6.32 -10.11 54.50
N GLU A 254 6.20 -9.88 53.19
CA GLU A 254 7.35 -9.97 52.26
C GLU A 254 8.32 -8.80 52.40
N THR A 255 7.82 -7.58 52.61
CA THR A 255 8.66 -6.38 52.78
C THR A 255 9.43 -6.40 54.10
N VAL A 256 8.81 -6.86 55.19
CA VAL A 256 9.46 -7.07 56.50
C VAL A 256 10.48 -8.22 56.44
N LYS A 257 10.24 -9.27 55.62
CA LYS A 257 11.22 -10.32 55.34
C LYS A 257 12.41 -9.81 54.52
N GLY A 258 12.21 -8.85 53.61
CA GLY A 258 13.30 -8.23 52.85
C GLY A 258 14.19 -7.29 53.68
N VAL A 259 13.60 -6.54 54.62
CA VAL A 259 14.34 -5.62 55.50
C VAL A 259 15.10 -6.37 56.61
N SER A 260 14.65 -7.55 57.02
CA SER A 260 15.33 -8.37 58.03
C SER A 260 16.56 -9.14 57.52
N VAL A 261 16.93 -9.01 56.24
CA VAL A 261 18.08 -9.72 55.66
C VAL A 261 19.32 -8.83 55.45
N HIS A 262 19.26 -7.51 55.67
CA HIS A 262 20.43 -6.62 55.53
C HIS A 262 20.68 -5.73 56.76
N SER A 263 20.86 -6.36 57.93
CA SER A 263 21.54 -5.72 59.07
C SER A 263 22.58 -6.64 59.72
N SER A 264 23.55 -7.08 58.92
CA SER A 264 24.86 -7.45 59.45
C SER A 264 25.90 -6.75 58.60
N THR A 265 26.73 -5.92 59.24
CA THR A 265 27.83 -5.10 58.71
C THR A 265 27.44 -3.73 58.16
N MET A 266 27.41 -2.72 59.04
CA MET A 266 28.18 -1.48 58.85
C MET A 266 28.24 -0.71 60.18
N GLU A 267 29.45 -0.60 60.72
CA GLU A 267 29.83 0.35 61.78
C GLU A 267 29.87 1.78 61.21
N ASP A 268 29.65 2.74 62.10
CA ASP A 268 29.94 4.17 61.99
C ASP A 268 29.20 5.01 60.93
N ASN A 269 28.20 5.77 61.39
CA ASN A 269 28.30 7.24 61.40
C ASN A 269 27.14 7.89 62.18
N GLU A 270 27.50 8.55 63.28
CA GLU A 270 26.68 9.43 64.10
C GLU A 270 26.21 10.68 63.33
N ILE A 271 25.16 10.60 62.53
CA ILE A 271 24.44 11.80 62.09
C ILE A 271 22.95 11.45 62.02
N THR A 272 22.20 11.68 63.12
CA THR A 272 20.82 12.27 63.13
C THR A 272 20.07 12.16 64.46
N GLU A 273 20.63 11.68 65.58
CA GLU A 273 19.88 11.72 66.87
C GLU A 273 19.80 13.11 67.53
N ARG A 274 20.68 14.06 67.15
CA ARG A 274 20.73 15.40 67.79
C ARG A 274 19.67 16.40 67.32
N SER A 275 18.87 16.09 66.30
CA SER A 275 17.82 17.00 65.81
C SER A 275 16.43 16.74 66.41
N LEU A 276 16.12 15.50 66.82
CA LEU A 276 14.80 15.17 67.40
C LEU A 276 14.68 15.53 68.89
N ALA A 277 15.79 15.47 69.65
CA ALA A 277 15.75 15.78 71.09
C ALA A 277 15.50 17.27 71.40
N GLY A 278 15.86 18.17 70.47
CA GLY A 278 15.69 19.62 70.64
C GLY A 278 14.27 20.13 70.36
N GLU A 279 13.48 19.40 69.56
CA GLU A 279 12.09 19.75 69.25
C GLU A 279 11.09 19.13 70.24
N LEU A 280 11.42 17.97 70.82
CA LEU A 280 10.63 17.31 71.88
C LEU A 280 10.53 18.14 73.19
N SER A 281 11.40 19.13 73.41
CA SER A 281 11.36 19.95 74.63
C SER A 281 10.40 21.14 74.56
N LYS A 282 9.62 21.30 73.47
CA LYS A 282 8.75 22.47 73.24
C LYS A 282 7.27 22.18 73.02
N SER A 283 6.82 20.93 73.10
CA SER A 283 5.39 20.61 72.91
C SER A 283 4.77 19.94 74.13
N ASP A 284 3.71 20.55 74.67
CA ASP A 284 2.82 19.98 75.70
C ASP A 284 1.89 18.88 75.13
N ALA A 285 2.40 18.00 74.26
CA ALA A 285 1.64 16.92 73.65
C ALA A 285 1.74 15.63 74.48
N LYS A 286 0.60 15.12 74.91
CA LYS A 286 0.47 13.78 75.50
C LYS A 286 0.59 12.75 74.37
N ASN A 287 1.64 11.92 74.44
CA ASN A 287 1.92 10.70 73.67
C ASN A 287 2.97 10.82 72.53
N PRO A 288 4.25 10.47 72.79
CA PRO A 288 5.34 10.52 71.81
C PRO A 288 5.18 9.55 70.63
N VAL A 289 4.44 8.45 70.80
CA VAL A 289 4.27 7.41 69.77
C VAL A 289 3.39 7.91 68.61
N GLU A 290 2.35 8.69 68.87
CA GLU A 290 1.49 9.28 67.82
C GLU A 290 2.24 10.34 67.01
N LEU A 291 3.12 11.12 67.64
CA LEU A 291 3.95 12.12 66.97
C LEU A 291 5.02 11.49 66.09
N VAL A 292 5.70 10.45 66.58
CA VAL A 292 6.66 9.68 65.77
C VAL A 292 5.94 8.95 64.63
N THR A 293 4.75 8.39 64.87
CA THR A 293 3.96 7.72 63.83
C THR A 293 3.46 8.71 62.79
N MET A 294 2.96 9.89 63.18
CA MET A 294 2.56 10.94 62.23
C MET A 294 3.73 11.46 61.39
N GLU A 295 4.90 11.67 61.99
CA GLU A 295 6.05 12.24 61.27
C GLU A 295 6.80 11.18 60.45
N LEU A 296 6.78 9.90 60.86
CA LEU A 296 7.09 8.77 59.99
C LEU A 296 6.08 8.70 58.85
N CYS A 297 4.78 8.78 59.11
CA CYS A 297 3.75 8.74 58.06
C CYS A 297 3.83 9.93 57.11
N LYS A 298 4.25 11.13 57.53
CA LYS A 298 4.48 12.28 56.63
C LYS A 298 5.77 12.16 55.83
N THR A 299 6.83 11.63 56.42
CA THR A 299 8.13 11.43 55.75
C THR A 299 8.07 10.25 54.79
N VAL A 300 7.42 9.16 55.22
CA VAL A 300 6.97 8.05 54.38
C VAL A 300 6.01 8.62 53.33
N ASN A 301 4.98 9.42 53.62
CA ASN A 301 4.10 9.99 52.59
C ASN A 301 4.81 10.85 51.55
N LYS A 302 5.80 11.67 51.91
CA LYS A 302 6.57 12.46 50.94
C LYS A 302 7.50 11.60 50.10
N ALA A 303 8.13 10.60 50.72
CA ALA A 303 8.91 9.61 50.00
C ALA A 303 8.01 8.72 49.15
N PHE A 304 6.82 8.35 49.63
CA PHE A 304 5.82 7.53 49.00
C PHE A 304 5.19 8.30 47.86
N SER A 305 4.80 9.57 47.99
CA SER A 305 4.27 10.38 46.88
C SER A 305 5.28 10.55 45.75
N PHE A 306 6.57 10.67 46.07
CA PHE A 306 7.65 10.79 45.08
C PHE A 306 7.98 9.43 44.43
N ILE A 307 8.05 8.37 45.24
CA ILE A 307 8.17 6.98 44.78
C ILE A 307 6.93 6.56 44.01
N TRP A 308 5.75 7.06 44.36
CA TRP A 308 4.43 6.79 43.78
C TRP A 308 4.26 7.51 42.46
N GLU A 309 4.66 8.78 42.38
CA GLU A 309 4.74 9.50 41.12
C GLU A 309 5.74 8.82 40.18
N ASP A 310 6.91 8.37 40.66
CA ASP A 310 7.88 7.65 39.86
C ASP A 310 7.41 6.23 39.47
N ILE A 311 6.74 5.50 40.36
CA ILE A 311 6.14 4.18 40.10
C ILE A 311 5.00 4.31 39.10
N LEU A 312 4.10 5.29 39.24
CA LEU A 312 3.02 5.55 38.28
C LEU A 312 3.59 5.98 36.93
N ARG A 313 4.59 6.88 36.90
CA ARG A 313 5.27 7.27 35.66
C ARG A 313 5.98 6.09 35.00
N ARG A 314 6.58 5.18 35.76
CA ARG A 314 7.25 3.97 35.24
C ARG A 314 6.24 2.91 34.82
N ALA A 315 5.19 2.68 35.60
CA ALA A 315 4.13 1.72 35.29
C ALA A 315 3.32 2.19 34.08
N PHE A 316 3.00 3.48 33.97
CA PHE A 316 2.36 4.07 32.81
C PHE A 316 3.27 4.02 31.59
N ARG A 317 4.58 4.32 31.71
CA ARG A 317 5.53 4.14 30.61
C ARG A 317 5.71 2.69 30.20
N LEU A 318 5.78 1.75 31.14
CA LEU A 318 5.89 0.31 30.87
C LEU A 318 4.61 -0.22 30.22
N LEU A 319 3.43 0.16 30.73
CA LEU A 319 2.14 -0.13 30.13
C LEU A 319 2.04 0.45 28.73
N TRP A 320 2.43 1.71 28.55
CA TRP A 320 2.38 2.38 27.26
C TRP A 320 3.34 1.73 26.25
N ASN A 321 4.56 1.41 26.68
CA ASN A 321 5.53 0.69 25.86
C ASN A 321 5.08 -0.75 25.54
N GLU A 322 4.38 -1.42 26.46
CA GLU A 322 3.87 -2.79 26.28
C GLU A 322 2.61 -2.80 25.39
N ILE A 323 1.71 -1.83 25.56
CA ILE A 323 0.57 -1.55 24.65
C ILE A 323 1.11 -1.27 23.26
N GLN A 324 2.12 -0.39 23.14
CA GLN A 324 2.83 -0.21 21.87
C GLN A 324 3.45 -1.52 21.38
N SER A 325 4.03 -2.35 22.23
CA SER A 325 4.64 -3.61 21.73
C SER A 325 3.64 -4.64 21.21
N ARG A 326 2.34 -4.50 21.52
CA ARG A 326 1.30 -5.52 21.26
C ARG A 326 0.09 -5.08 20.45
N ILE A 327 -0.13 -3.78 20.24
CA ILE A 327 -0.93 -3.35 19.08
C ILE A 327 -0.13 -3.78 17.85
N PRO A 328 -0.73 -4.45 16.84
CA PRO A 328 0.02 -4.88 15.66
C PRO A 328 0.71 -3.68 15.00
N ARG A 329 2.03 -3.75 14.80
CA ARG A 329 2.78 -2.76 14.02
C ARG A 329 2.28 -2.79 12.60
N GLY A 330 1.47 -1.81 12.28
CA GLY A 330 0.79 -1.78 11.02
C GLY A 330 1.67 -1.54 9.83
N THR A 331 1.16 -1.92 8.67
CA THR A 331 1.81 -1.77 7.39
C THR A 331 1.02 -0.80 6.54
N PHE A 332 1.64 0.33 6.17
CA PHE A 332 1.02 1.31 5.28
C PHE A 332 1.01 0.86 3.81
N GLY A 333 1.93 -0.04 3.43
CA GLY A 333 2.07 -0.49 2.06
C GLY A 333 2.58 -1.92 1.98
N SER A 334 1.88 -2.70 1.16
CA SER A 334 2.31 -3.94 0.51
C SER A 334 2.06 -3.72 -0.98
N CYS A 335 2.51 -4.63 -1.85
CA CYS A 335 2.18 -4.53 -3.28
C CYS A 335 1.21 -5.61 -3.75
N ALA A 336 0.50 -5.31 -4.84
CA ALA A 336 -0.23 -6.26 -5.64
C ALA A 336 0.72 -7.22 -6.42
N HIS A 337 1.99 -6.85 -6.62
CA HIS A 337 2.97 -7.65 -7.36
C HIS A 337 3.63 -8.76 -6.52
N TRP A 338 2.85 -9.76 -6.14
CA TRP A 338 3.33 -10.94 -5.43
C TRP A 338 4.41 -11.68 -6.22
N LYS A 339 5.53 -12.00 -5.57
CA LYS A 339 6.63 -12.72 -6.21
C LYS A 339 6.66 -14.18 -5.79
N LYS A 340 6.66 -15.10 -6.76
CA LYS A 340 6.99 -16.52 -6.48
C LYS A 340 8.48 -16.64 -6.28
N ARG A 341 8.91 -17.35 -5.24
CA ARG A 341 10.32 -17.60 -5.00
C ARG A 341 10.90 -18.47 -6.13
N PRO A 342 11.92 -18.02 -6.86
CA PRO A 342 12.50 -18.80 -7.95
C PRO A 342 12.97 -20.18 -7.45
N GLY A 343 12.55 -21.24 -8.16
CA GLY A 343 12.82 -22.63 -7.76
C GLY A 343 11.94 -23.18 -6.62
N GLN A 344 11.10 -22.35 -5.99
CA GLN A 344 10.12 -22.74 -4.97
C GLN A 344 8.76 -22.08 -5.27
N PRO A 345 8.08 -22.47 -6.36
CA PRO A 345 6.91 -21.74 -6.89
C PRO A 345 5.68 -21.78 -5.97
N ASP A 346 5.66 -22.69 -4.99
CA ASP A 346 4.66 -22.71 -3.92
C ASP A 346 4.91 -21.64 -2.85
N ASN A 347 6.08 -20.99 -2.80
CA ASN A 347 6.37 -19.97 -1.81
C ASN A 347 6.23 -18.59 -2.44
N PHE A 348 5.39 -17.75 -1.84
CA PHE A 348 5.18 -16.37 -2.27
C PHE A 348 5.95 -15.41 -1.36
N LEU A 349 6.40 -14.30 -1.93
CA LEU A 349 7.12 -13.23 -1.28
C LEU A 349 6.32 -11.95 -1.46
N ASN A 350 6.21 -11.19 -0.37
CA ASN A 350 5.67 -9.83 -0.36
C ASN A 350 6.32 -9.06 0.80
N TYR A 351 6.07 -7.77 0.90
CA TYR A 351 6.68 -6.92 1.91
C TYR A 351 5.65 -6.13 2.70
N GLY A 352 6.09 -5.53 3.80
CA GLY A 352 5.33 -4.51 4.51
C GLY A 352 6.21 -3.34 4.92
N MET A 353 5.74 -2.11 4.67
CA MET A 353 6.30 -0.88 5.19
C MET A 353 5.62 -0.47 6.51
N SER A 354 6.36 -0.43 7.62
CA SER A 354 5.86 -0.09 8.97
C SER A 354 6.72 0.98 9.65
N GLY A 355 6.35 1.45 10.84
CA GLY A 355 7.19 2.29 11.70
C GLY A 355 6.91 3.80 11.62
N LEU A 356 7.80 4.60 12.22
CA LEU A 356 7.66 6.07 12.35
C LEU A 356 7.83 6.79 11.01
N LEU A 357 7.39 8.05 10.91
CA LEU A 357 7.54 8.84 9.67
C LEU A 357 9.01 9.04 9.31
N LEU A 358 9.83 9.33 10.31
CA LEU A 358 11.26 9.61 10.12
C LEU A 358 12.16 8.38 10.27
N SER A 359 11.59 7.22 10.58
CA SER A 359 12.33 5.96 10.69
C SER A 359 11.45 4.77 10.28
N PRO A 360 11.06 4.72 8.99
CA PRO A 360 10.30 3.60 8.48
C PRO A 360 11.14 2.33 8.39
N LYS A 361 10.44 1.21 8.49
CA LYS A 361 10.98 -0.14 8.47
C LYS A 361 10.33 -0.94 7.35
N LEU A 362 11.16 -1.42 6.44
CA LEU A 362 10.80 -2.34 5.38
C LEU A 362 10.98 -3.78 5.90
N SER A 363 9.92 -4.58 5.91
CA SER A 363 9.94 -5.98 6.33
C SER A 363 9.58 -6.89 5.16
N LEU A 364 10.43 -7.86 4.82
CA LEU A 364 10.17 -8.86 3.78
C LEU A 364 9.59 -10.14 4.38
N TYR A 365 8.51 -10.65 3.79
CA TYR A 365 7.81 -11.85 4.24
C TYR A 365 7.78 -12.94 3.17
N GLN A 366 7.80 -14.19 3.62
CA GLN A 366 7.48 -15.37 2.83
C GLN A 366 6.19 -16.02 3.31
N PHE A 367 5.34 -16.43 2.38
CA PHE A 367 4.10 -17.17 2.60
C PHE A 367 4.32 -18.60 2.10
N THR A 368 4.61 -19.50 3.04
CA THR A 368 5.05 -20.86 2.74
C THR A 368 3.89 -21.71 2.25
N ASN A 369 4.12 -22.52 1.20
CA ASN A 369 3.10 -23.34 0.52
C ASN A 369 1.93 -22.55 -0.09
N GLY A 370 2.10 -21.23 -0.25
CA GLY A 370 1.13 -20.31 -0.82
C GLY A 370 0.00 -20.01 0.15
N GLU A 371 0.18 -20.34 1.43
CA GLU A 371 -0.83 -20.18 2.44
C GLU A 371 -0.86 -18.74 2.96
N VAL A 372 -1.88 -18.01 2.53
CA VAL A 372 -2.18 -16.66 3.02
C VAL A 372 -3.26 -16.80 4.07
N LEU A 373 -2.83 -16.77 5.33
CA LEU A 373 -3.70 -16.84 6.49
C LEU A 373 -3.52 -15.60 7.36
N ASP A 374 -4.58 -15.32 8.09
CA ASP A 374 -4.56 -14.37 9.21
C ASP A 374 -3.39 -14.70 10.15
N ASP A 375 -2.75 -13.67 10.67
CA ASP A 375 -1.38 -13.63 11.19
C ASP A 375 -1.06 -14.60 12.35
N SER A 376 -2.08 -15.24 12.92
CA SER A 376 -2.01 -16.20 14.02
C SER A 376 -1.55 -17.63 13.65
N SER A 377 -1.37 -17.94 12.35
CA SER A 377 -1.26 -19.32 11.88
C SER A 377 0.16 -19.85 11.62
N GLY A 378 1.20 -19.02 11.66
CA GLY A 378 2.61 -19.43 11.48
C GLY A 378 3.06 -19.71 10.04
N HIS A 379 2.22 -19.41 9.04
CA HIS A 379 2.53 -19.61 7.61
C HIS A 379 3.19 -18.40 6.93
N ARG A 380 3.24 -17.26 7.62
CA ARG A 380 3.96 -16.04 7.24
C ARG A 380 5.28 -15.98 8.00
N GLU A 381 6.39 -16.03 7.27
CA GLU A 381 7.75 -16.00 7.82
C GLU A 381 8.42 -14.67 7.51
N LEU A 382 8.97 -14.01 8.52
CA LEU A 382 9.81 -12.83 8.33
C LEU A 382 11.18 -13.28 7.79
N LEU A 383 11.55 -12.78 6.60
CA LEU A 383 12.84 -13.03 5.96
C LEU A 383 13.85 -11.91 6.21
N GLY A 384 13.45 -10.72 6.63
CA GLY A 384 14.41 -9.65 6.90
C GLY A 384 13.73 -8.33 7.15
N GLU A 385 14.44 -7.44 7.85
CA GLU A 385 14.00 -6.06 8.07
C GLU A 385 15.15 -5.10 7.80
N ALA A 386 14.83 -3.97 7.19
CA ALA A 386 15.76 -2.88 6.92
C ALA A 386 15.12 -1.55 7.35
N MET A 387 15.92 -0.66 7.95
CA MET A 387 15.50 0.72 8.19
C MET A 387 15.74 1.50 6.90
N VAL A 388 14.70 2.18 6.42
CA VAL A 388 14.76 2.96 5.17
C VAL A 388 14.58 4.45 5.46
N PRO A 389 15.16 5.34 4.65
CA PRO A 389 15.15 6.77 4.96
C PRO A 389 13.76 7.41 4.80
N LEU A 390 12.89 6.78 4.01
CA LEU A 390 11.62 7.34 3.56
C LEU A 390 10.54 6.26 3.52
N LYS A 391 9.29 6.62 3.86
CA LYS A 391 8.10 5.79 3.60
C LYS A 391 7.78 5.83 2.11
N SER A 392 8.63 5.14 1.35
CA SER A 392 8.57 5.08 -0.11
C SER A 392 7.33 4.32 -0.59
N LEU A 393 6.71 4.79 -1.66
CA LEU A 393 5.69 4.05 -2.40
C LEU A 393 6.38 3.04 -3.31
N ILE A 394 6.43 1.77 -2.91
CA ILE A 394 7.08 0.69 -3.65
C ILE A 394 6.01 -0.16 -4.33
N HIS A 395 5.72 0.11 -5.60
CA HIS A 395 4.71 -0.66 -6.34
C HIS A 395 5.17 -2.10 -6.63
N GLU A 396 6.47 -2.33 -6.82
CA GLU A 396 7.03 -3.63 -7.13
C GLU A 396 8.47 -3.77 -6.58
N PHE A 397 8.91 -5.02 -6.40
CA PHE A 397 10.29 -5.37 -6.05
C PHE A 397 10.75 -6.58 -6.86
N SER A 398 12.06 -6.81 -6.96
CA SER A 398 12.63 -7.92 -7.73
C SER A 398 13.13 -9.05 -6.84
N VAL A 399 13.13 -10.27 -7.39
CA VAL A 399 13.63 -11.47 -6.71
C VAL A 399 14.52 -12.28 -7.63
N THR A 400 15.48 -12.96 -7.03
CA THR A 400 16.36 -13.99 -7.61
C THR A 400 16.25 -15.25 -6.72
N PRO A 401 16.90 -16.38 -7.05
CA PRO A 401 16.88 -17.56 -6.18
C PRO A 401 17.31 -17.28 -4.74
N ASN A 402 18.30 -16.39 -4.57
CA ASN A 402 18.91 -16.12 -3.27
C ASN A 402 18.62 -14.73 -2.70
N TYR A 403 18.19 -13.76 -3.52
CA TYR A 403 18.07 -12.36 -3.08
C TYR A 403 16.73 -11.72 -3.44
N ALA A 404 16.27 -10.78 -2.60
CA ALA A 404 15.23 -9.80 -2.95
C ALA A 404 15.84 -8.40 -3.00
N ILE A 405 15.47 -7.63 -4.02
CA ILE A 405 16.04 -6.31 -4.34
C ILE A 405 14.91 -5.27 -4.32
N PHE A 406 15.06 -4.27 -3.47
CA PHE A 406 14.13 -3.17 -3.31
C PHE A 406 14.77 -1.85 -3.74
N PHE A 407 14.04 -1.07 -4.54
CA PHE A 407 14.34 0.33 -4.79
C PHE A 407 13.33 1.18 -4.01
N CYS A 408 13.81 1.85 -2.96
CA CYS A 408 13.02 2.80 -2.17
C CYS A 408 13.15 4.18 -2.81
N TYR A 409 12.19 4.48 -3.69
CA TYR A 409 12.08 5.71 -4.46
C TYR A 409 11.86 6.97 -3.59
N PRO A 410 12.23 8.16 -4.09
CA PRO A 410 12.01 9.44 -3.41
C PRO A 410 10.54 9.92 -3.48
N VAL A 411 9.59 9.07 -3.89
CA VAL A 411 8.15 9.33 -3.89
C VAL A 411 7.54 8.73 -2.62
N ILE A 412 6.94 9.57 -1.79
CA ILE A 412 6.44 9.22 -0.45
C ILE A 412 4.99 9.67 -0.25
N LEU A 413 4.38 9.14 0.80
CA LEU A 413 3.19 9.74 1.40
C LEU A 413 3.61 10.67 2.54
N ASP A 414 3.41 11.97 2.34
CA ASP A 414 3.79 13.04 3.27
C ASP A 414 2.67 13.31 4.28
N PHE A 415 2.66 12.51 5.35
CA PHE A 415 1.66 12.65 6.41
C PHE A 415 1.78 13.94 7.23
N SER A 416 2.81 14.76 7.03
CA SER A 416 2.83 16.11 7.63
C SER A 416 1.71 17.00 7.08
N LYS A 417 1.18 16.66 5.89
CA LYS A 417 0.01 17.30 5.27
C LYS A 417 -1.32 16.82 5.87
N VAL A 418 -1.29 15.81 6.75
CA VAL A 418 -2.47 15.25 7.42
C VAL A 418 -2.54 15.82 8.84
N ASP A 419 -3.72 16.21 9.29
CA ASP A 419 -3.96 16.55 10.70
C ASP A 419 -4.02 15.28 11.56
N LEU A 420 -2.87 14.60 11.68
CA LEU A 420 -2.70 13.38 12.48
C LEU A 420 -3.02 13.61 13.97
N LYS A 421 -2.99 14.86 14.43
CA LYS A 421 -3.33 15.25 15.80
C LYS A 421 -4.83 15.18 16.04
N SER A 422 -5.65 15.86 15.25
CA SER A 422 -7.12 15.75 15.35
C SER A 422 -7.56 14.31 15.13
N ALA A 423 -6.87 13.60 14.23
CA ALA A 423 -7.02 12.18 13.99
C ALA A 423 -6.86 11.28 15.21
N ALA A 424 -5.72 11.36 15.89
CA ALA A 424 -5.49 10.60 17.11
C ALA A 424 -6.46 10.99 18.23
N LEU A 425 -6.86 12.27 18.30
CA LEU A 425 -7.84 12.76 19.28
C LEU A 425 -9.25 12.19 19.03
N THR A 426 -9.71 12.06 17.79
CA THR A 426 -10.99 11.41 17.48
C THR A 426 -11.00 9.94 17.89
N MET A 427 -9.90 9.20 17.66
CA MET A 427 -9.79 7.79 18.08
C MET A 427 -9.93 7.64 19.60
N LEU A 428 -9.30 8.54 20.37
CA LEU A 428 -9.40 8.55 21.84
C LEU A 428 -10.78 8.99 22.36
N ASN A 429 -11.65 9.50 21.50
CA ASN A 429 -13.03 9.85 21.82
C ASN A 429 -14.03 8.71 21.56
N GLU A 430 -13.57 7.52 21.19
CA GLU A 430 -14.44 6.36 20.93
C GLU A 430 -14.39 5.37 22.11
N ASP A 431 -15.56 4.88 22.54
CA ASP A 431 -15.67 3.88 23.63
C ASP A 431 -14.94 2.57 23.28
N GLU A 432 -14.92 2.22 21.98
CA GLU A 432 -14.28 1.02 21.44
C GLU A 432 -12.77 1.02 21.73
N THR A 433 -12.09 2.16 21.54
CA THR A 433 -10.65 2.33 21.80
C THR A 433 -10.30 2.05 23.27
N TRP A 434 -11.10 2.54 24.21
CA TRP A 434 -10.89 2.31 25.64
C TRP A 434 -11.15 0.86 26.05
N ASN A 435 -12.10 0.19 25.40
CA ASN A 435 -12.36 -1.24 25.61
C ASN A 435 -11.25 -2.14 25.06
N GLU A 436 -10.66 -1.79 23.90
CA GLU A 436 -9.49 -2.46 23.34
C GLU A 436 -8.27 -2.31 24.25
N LEU A 437 -8.03 -1.10 24.78
CA LEU A 437 -6.94 -0.85 25.75
C LEU A 437 -7.09 -1.70 27.02
N LYS A 438 -8.31 -1.84 27.55
CA LYS A 438 -8.59 -2.70 28.71
C LYS A 438 -8.39 -4.18 28.39
N THR A 439 -8.84 -4.64 27.21
CA THR A 439 -8.61 -6.01 26.74
C THR A 439 -7.12 -6.32 26.62
N ALA A 440 -6.35 -5.40 26.01
CA ALA A 440 -4.90 -5.50 25.95
C ALA A 440 -4.28 -5.53 27.35
N ALA A 441 -4.70 -4.71 28.30
CA ALA A 441 -4.19 -4.75 29.68
C ALA A 441 -4.38 -6.14 30.33
N ARG A 442 -5.55 -6.76 30.16
CA ARG A 442 -5.87 -8.09 30.72
C ARG A 442 -4.95 -9.18 30.21
N GLU A 443 -4.64 -9.17 28.91
CA GLU A 443 -3.87 -10.22 28.27
C GLU A 443 -2.37 -10.12 28.62
N THR A 444 -1.88 -8.91 28.83
CA THR A 444 -0.45 -8.59 28.69
C THR A 444 0.24 -8.34 30.02
N ILE A 445 -0.46 -7.73 30.97
CA ILE A 445 0.13 -7.28 32.22
C ILE A 445 0.49 -8.48 33.09
N GLN A 446 1.72 -8.43 33.60
CA GLN A 446 2.27 -9.34 34.59
C GLN A 446 3.00 -8.52 35.66
N PRO A 447 2.85 -8.86 36.95
CA PRO A 447 1.99 -9.91 37.47
C PRO A 447 0.48 -9.58 37.34
N LYS A 448 -0.36 -10.62 37.12
CA LYS A 448 -1.81 -10.46 36.84
C LYS A 448 -2.60 -9.67 37.90
N PHE A 449 -2.15 -9.63 39.15
CA PHE A 449 -2.81 -8.85 40.21
C PHE A 449 -2.82 -7.33 39.97
N LEU A 450 -2.00 -6.83 39.03
CA LEU A 450 -1.99 -5.42 38.68
C LEU A 450 -3.11 -5.03 37.69
N ILE A 451 -3.75 -5.99 37.01
CA ILE A 451 -4.76 -5.69 35.97
C ILE A 451 -5.91 -4.79 36.49
N PRO A 452 -6.53 -5.06 37.65
CA PRO A 452 -7.63 -4.23 38.15
C PRO A 452 -7.20 -2.79 38.42
N PHE A 453 -5.96 -2.60 38.88
CA PHE A 453 -5.37 -1.28 39.08
C PHE A 453 -5.20 -0.50 37.76
N PHE A 454 -4.82 -1.18 36.68
CA PHE A 454 -4.67 -0.57 35.36
C PHE A 454 -6.01 -0.24 34.70
N GLU A 455 -7.01 -1.13 34.80
CA GLU A 455 -8.36 -0.85 34.30
C GLU A 455 -9.01 0.33 35.03
N TRP A 456 -8.85 0.39 36.35
CA TRP A 456 -9.27 1.53 37.17
C TRP A 456 -8.61 2.84 36.73
N GLY A 457 -7.32 2.79 36.38
CA GLY A 457 -6.61 3.92 35.81
C GLY A 457 -7.26 4.37 34.50
N LEU A 458 -7.45 3.46 33.54
CA LEU A 458 -8.09 3.76 32.25
C LEU A 458 -9.51 4.35 32.42
N ASP A 459 -10.31 3.86 33.37
CA ASP A 459 -11.66 4.39 33.66
C ASP A 459 -11.66 5.85 34.14
N ARG A 460 -10.61 6.28 34.84
CA ARG A 460 -10.42 7.67 35.27
C ARG A 460 -9.85 8.55 34.16
N LEU A 461 -8.99 7.99 33.32
CA LEU A 461 -8.38 8.68 32.19
C LEU A 461 -9.37 9.04 31.11
N GLU A 462 -10.26 8.11 30.79
CA GLU A 462 -11.24 8.23 29.74
C GLU A 462 -12.04 9.55 29.77
N PRO A 463 -12.72 9.94 30.87
CA PRO A 463 -13.47 11.19 30.92
C PRO A 463 -12.60 12.46 30.84
N ILE A 464 -11.37 12.42 31.37
CA ILE A 464 -10.44 13.56 31.33
C ILE A 464 -9.96 13.82 29.90
N VAL A 465 -9.58 12.76 29.20
CA VAL A 465 -9.12 12.82 27.80
C VAL A 465 -10.27 13.32 26.90
N ARG A 466 -11.49 12.78 27.08
CA ARG A 466 -12.69 13.22 26.35
C ARG A 466 -13.00 14.70 26.55
N ALA A 467 -13.00 15.18 27.79
CA ALA A 467 -13.25 16.59 28.11
C ALA A 467 -12.21 17.56 27.52
N LYS A 468 -10.98 17.08 27.25
CA LYS A 468 -9.96 17.86 26.53
C LYS A 468 -10.18 17.84 25.03
N ILE A 469 -10.54 16.69 24.45
CA ILE A 469 -10.85 16.56 23.03
C ILE A 469 -11.99 17.52 22.66
N GLU A 470 -13.04 17.62 23.48
CA GLU A 470 -14.16 18.55 23.28
C GLU A 470 -13.74 20.04 23.24
N LYS A 471 -12.64 20.40 23.92
CA LYS A 471 -12.13 21.80 23.98
C LYS A 471 -11.18 22.15 22.83
N ILE A 472 -10.55 21.14 22.23
CA ILE A 472 -9.70 21.30 21.04
C ILE A 472 -10.67 21.35 19.86
N GLN A 473 -11.27 22.51 19.58
CA GLN A 473 -12.12 22.67 18.40
C GLN A 473 -11.35 22.16 17.18
N PRO A 474 -11.84 21.12 16.46
CA PRO A 474 -11.13 20.59 15.31
C PRO A 474 -10.96 21.72 14.31
N SER A 475 -9.71 22.08 14.05
CA SER A 475 -9.37 23.07 13.03
C SER A 475 -10.05 22.68 11.72
N LYS A 476 -10.56 23.69 11.00
CA LYS A 476 -11.23 23.54 9.71
C LYS A 476 -10.60 22.43 8.86
N ARG A 477 -11.33 21.31 8.79
CA ARG A 477 -11.32 20.20 7.82
C ARG A 477 -10.23 20.31 6.73
N TYR A 478 -9.16 19.53 6.88
CA TYR A 478 -8.59 18.78 5.75
C TYR A 478 -8.74 17.30 6.08
N PRO A 479 -9.91 16.72 5.78
CA PRO A 479 -10.05 15.28 5.85
C PRO A 479 -9.07 14.66 4.86
N LEU A 480 -8.58 13.46 5.13
CA LEU A 480 -7.79 12.68 4.18
C LEU A 480 -8.76 12.23 3.08
N GLN A 481 -9.10 13.16 2.17
CA GLN A 481 -10.08 12.93 1.11
C GLN A 481 -9.52 11.95 0.08
N ASP A 482 -8.22 12.02 -0.20
CA ASP A 482 -7.51 11.17 -1.16
C ASP A 482 -6.01 11.05 -0.83
N LEU A 483 -5.40 9.88 -1.04
CA LEU A 483 -3.98 9.63 -0.76
C LEU A 483 -3.02 10.38 -1.70
N LEU A 484 -3.42 10.67 -2.94
CA LEU A 484 -2.58 11.41 -3.90
C LEU A 484 -2.33 12.85 -3.48
N SER A 485 -3.26 13.48 -2.76
CA SER A 485 -3.09 14.83 -2.21
C SER A 485 -1.91 14.93 -1.24
N ILE A 486 -1.58 13.84 -0.55
CA ILE A 486 -0.45 13.76 0.37
C ILE A 486 0.78 13.13 -0.27
N MET A 487 0.69 12.60 -1.48
CA MET A 487 1.87 12.13 -2.22
C MET A 487 2.81 13.30 -2.48
N ASN A 488 4.11 13.06 -2.31
CA ASN A 488 5.14 14.07 -2.49
C ASN A 488 6.40 13.43 -3.06
N THR A 489 7.09 14.16 -3.94
CA THR A 489 8.48 13.85 -4.25
C THR A 489 9.36 14.58 -3.25
N THR A 490 10.16 13.83 -2.50
CA THR A 490 11.09 14.42 -1.55
C THR A 490 12.19 15.19 -2.27
N ALA A 491 12.86 16.11 -1.55
CA ALA A 491 14.09 16.75 -2.04
C ALA A 491 15.29 15.79 -2.07
N ALA A 492 15.10 14.49 -1.78
CA ALA A 492 16.15 13.50 -1.90
C ALA A 492 16.38 13.22 -3.39
N ASP A 493 17.55 13.62 -3.89
CA ASP A 493 17.98 13.38 -5.28
C ASP A 493 18.45 11.92 -5.50
N THR A 494 18.06 10.99 -4.62
CA THR A 494 18.56 9.60 -4.61
C THR A 494 17.45 8.58 -4.36
N THR A 495 17.57 7.42 -5.02
CA THR A 495 16.80 6.21 -4.71
C THR A 495 17.65 5.30 -3.83
N HIS A 496 17.11 4.85 -2.70
CA HIS A 496 17.82 3.94 -1.81
C HIS A 496 17.59 2.50 -2.26
N VAL A 497 18.64 1.68 -2.26
CA VAL A 497 18.57 0.28 -2.70
C VAL A 497 18.88 -0.62 -1.52
N VAL A 498 17.98 -1.58 -1.26
CA VAL A 498 18.11 -2.56 -0.18
C VAL A 498 18.10 -3.96 -0.79
N VAL A 499 19.07 -4.80 -0.41
CA VAL A 499 19.12 -6.21 -0.81
C VAL A 499 19.02 -7.10 0.42
N PHE A 500 18.06 -8.02 0.40
CA PHE A 500 17.91 -9.08 1.39
C PHE A 500 18.43 -10.41 0.83
N ASP A 501 19.16 -11.16 1.65
CA ASP A 501 19.45 -12.57 1.38
C ASP A 501 18.32 -13.44 1.95
N LEU A 502 17.65 -14.18 1.06
CA LEU A 502 16.49 -15.00 1.36
C LEU A 502 16.83 -16.25 2.20
N ASN A 503 18.10 -16.66 2.19
CA ASN A 503 18.58 -17.84 2.93
C ASN A 503 19.14 -17.44 4.29
N GLU A 504 19.96 -16.39 4.35
CA GLU A 504 20.52 -15.85 5.60
C GLU A 504 19.48 -15.07 6.42
N ARG A 505 18.36 -14.70 5.79
CA ARG A 505 17.23 -13.99 6.39
C ARG A 505 17.61 -12.64 7.00
N LYS A 506 18.33 -11.83 6.24
CA LYS A 506 18.77 -10.49 6.67
C LYS A 506 19.08 -9.58 5.49
N GLU A 507 19.16 -8.29 5.78
CA GLU A 507 19.76 -7.31 4.88
C GLU A 507 21.25 -7.63 4.67
N VAL A 508 21.70 -7.63 3.42
CA VAL A 508 23.11 -7.85 3.04
C VAL A 508 23.73 -6.65 2.33
N MET A 509 22.92 -5.72 1.84
CA MET A 509 23.40 -4.50 1.19
C MET A 509 22.39 -3.35 1.35
N SER A 510 22.94 -2.15 1.57
CA SER A 510 22.24 -0.88 1.52
C SER A 510 23.12 0.15 0.79
N ALA A 511 22.57 0.77 -0.26
CA ALA A 511 23.28 1.72 -1.12
C ALA A 511 22.33 2.77 -1.70
N THR A 512 22.84 3.74 -2.45
CA THR A 512 22.04 4.77 -3.12
C THR A 512 22.46 4.92 -4.58
N VAL A 513 21.48 5.21 -5.43
CA VAL A 513 21.68 5.61 -6.84
C VAL A 513 21.01 6.97 -7.09
N ASP A 514 21.26 7.55 -8.26
CA ASP A 514 20.55 8.77 -8.72
C ASP A 514 19.04 8.59 -8.58
N GLY A 515 18.34 9.63 -8.13
CA GLY A 515 16.91 9.58 -7.83
C GLY A 515 16.07 9.31 -9.08
N PHE A 516 15.19 8.31 -8.97
CA PHE A 516 14.19 7.97 -9.98
C PHE A 516 12.97 7.33 -9.30
N TYR A 517 11.83 7.30 -10.00
CA TYR A 517 10.67 6.49 -9.61
C TYR A 517 10.54 5.32 -10.57
N GLY A 518 10.21 4.14 -10.06
CA GLY A 518 9.92 2.95 -10.86
C GLY A 518 8.57 2.38 -10.47
N THR A 519 7.72 2.09 -11.46
CA THR A 519 6.44 1.40 -11.24
C THR A 519 6.66 -0.10 -11.32
N HIS A 520 7.07 -0.59 -12.49
CA HIS A 520 7.24 -2.01 -12.75
C HIS A 520 8.69 -2.44 -12.87
N HIS A 521 8.98 -3.65 -12.41
CA HIS A 521 10.26 -4.32 -12.61
C HIS A 521 10.11 -5.37 -13.71
N VAL A 522 11.08 -5.47 -14.60
CA VAL A 522 11.02 -6.45 -15.70
C VAL A 522 11.42 -7.83 -15.20
N ASN A 523 12.62 -7.95 -14.64
CA ASN A 523 13.14 -9.18 -14.03
C ASN A 523 14.43 -8.88 -13.25
N ALA A 524 14.89 -9.83 -12.44
CA ALA A 524 16.23 -9.82 -11.89
C ALA A 524 16.86 -11.22 -11.92
N PHE A 525 18.18 -11.29 -11.88
CA PHE A 525 18.91 -12.56 -11.84
C PHE A 525 20.31 -12.42 -11.25
N GLU A 526 20.87 -13.56 -10.83
CA GLU A 526 22.26 -13.68 -10.40
C GLU A 526 23.14 -14.00 -11.63
N ALA A 527 24.07 -13.10 -11.96
CA ALA A 527 24.99 -13.27 -13.08
C ALA A 527 26.14 -14.23 -12.73
N SER A 528 26.80 -14.77 -13.76
CA SER A 528 27.87 -15.76 -13.59
C SER A 528 29.11 -15.26 -12.86
N ASP A 529 29.32 -13.94 -12.81
CA ASP A 529 30.42 -13.29 -12.08
C ASP A 529 30.08 -13.00 -10.61
N GLY A 530 28.87 -13.34 -10.16
CA GLY A 530 28.38 -13.12 -8.81
C GLY A 530 27.68 -11.79 -8.57
N THR A 531 27.54 -10.94 -9.59
CA THR A 531 26.73 -9.72 -9.49
C THR A 531 25.23 -10.02 -9.63
N LEU A 532 24.38 -9.14 -9.12
CA LEU A 532 22.94 -9.18 -9.37
C LEU A 532 22.59 -8.23 -10.49
N VAL A 533 21.78 -8.65 -11.44
CA VAL A 533 21.25 -7.80 -12.52
C VAL A 533 19.76 -7.60 -12.29
N CYS A 534 19.29 -6.36 -12.34
CA CYS A 534 17.90 -5.99 -12.14
C CYS A 534 17.47 -4.99 -13.22
N ASP A 535 16.45 -5.35 -13.99
CA ASP A 535 15.87 -4.49 -15.02
C ASP A 535 14.59 -3.83 -14.48
N VAL A 536 14.53 -2.50 -14.51
CA VAL A 536 13.46 -1.68 -13.91
C VAL A 536 12.94 -0.68 -14.92
N VAL A 537 11.62 -0.48 -14.96
CA VAL A 537 10.99 0.58 -15.75
C VAL A 537 10.99 1.87 -14.95
N HIS A 538 11.77 2.85 -15.39
CA HIS A 538 11.72 4.20 -14.87
C HIS A 538 10.44 4.86 -15.31
N ALA A 539 9.76 5.53 -14.38
CA ALA A 539 8.54 6.27 -14.56
C ALA A 539 8.73 7.73 -14.11
N PRO A 540 7.93 8.68 -14.62
CA PRO A 540 7.92 10.02 -14.05
C PRO A 540 7.36 9.99 -12.61
N ASN A 541 7.88 10.86 -11.74
CA ASN A 541 7.50 10.86 -10.32
C ASN A 541 6.00 11.13 -10.06
N ASP A 542 5.31 11.75 -11.02
CA ASP A 542 3.88 12.04 -11.00
C ASP A 542 3.05 10.98 -11.75
N ALA A 543 3.64 9.81 -12.06
CA ALA A 543 2.98 8.77 -12.85
C ALA A 543 1.60 8.38 -12.28
N LEU A 544 1.53 8.11 -10.97
CA LEU A 544 0.27 7.78 -10.27
C LEU A 544 -0.74 8.95 -10.19
N GLN A 545 -0.34 10.19 -10.46
CA GLN A 545 -1.26 11.34 -10.50
C GLN A 545 -1.84 11.53 -11.89
N HIS A 546 -1.04 11.31 -12.93
CA HIS A 546 -1.41 11.65 -14.30
C HIS A 546 -1.87 10.45 -15.13
N PHE A 547 -1.22 9.30 -14.99
CA PHE A 547 -1.51 8.12 -15.82
C PHE A 547 -2.74 7.34 -15.37
N THR A 548 -3.27 7.65 -14.19
CA THR A 548 -4.48 7.03 -13.66
C THR A 548 -5.63 8.05 -13.52
N ASP A 549 -5.43 9.32 -13.88
CA ASP A 549 -6.49 10.33 -13.81
C ASP A 549 -7.29 10.37 -15.12
N LYS A 550 -8.56 9.97 -15.07
CA LYS A 550 -9.42 9.91 -16.27
C LYS A 550 -9.55 11.26 -16.97
N GLN A 551 -9.60 12.37 -16.23
CA GLN A 551 -9.74 13.70 -16.83
C GLN A 551 -8.44 14.15 -17.48
N PHE A 552 -7.30 13.86 -16.85
CA PHE A 552 -6.00 14.13 -17.41
C PHE A 552 -5.82 13.37 -18.72
N LEU A 553 -6.07 12.06 -18.71
CA LEU A 553 -5.98 11.21 -19.90
C LEU A 553 -6.88 11.70 -21.04
N ARG A 554 -8.14 12.03 -20.76
CA ARG A 554 -9.12 12.52 -21.76
C ARG A 554 -8.75 13.86 -22.37
N ASN A 555 -8.11 14.74 -21.60
CA ASN A 555 -7.81 16.12 -21.98
C ASN A 555 -6.34 16.36 -22.34
N HIS A 556 -5.50 15.32 -22.32
CA HIS A 556 -4.08 15.46 -22.59
C HIS A 556 -3.87 15.88 -24.05
N PRO A 557 -3.12 16.98 -24.30
CA PRO A 557 -2.84 17.41 -25.66
C PRO A 557 -1.98 16.36 -26.38
N VAL A 558 -2.45 15.89 -27.53
CA VAL A 558 -1.63 15.05 -28.40
C VAL A 558 -0.64 15.95 -29.14
N ASP A 559 0.65 15.74 -28.92
CA ASP A 559 1.72 16.31 -29.75
C ASP A 559 2.27 15.19 -30.63
N GLU A 560 1.84 15.12 -31.88
CA GLU A 560 2.29 14.08 -32.82
C GLU A 560 3.80 14.11 -33.07
N THR A 561 4.47 15.21 -32.71
CA THR A 561 5.91 15.42 -32.91
C THR A 561 6.76 15.08 -31.69
N LYS A 562 6.14 14.81 -30.53
CA LYS A 562 6.84 14.52 -29.28
C LYS A 562 6.32 13.24 -28.63
N PHE A 563 7.26 12.50 -28.07
CA PHE A 563 6.96 11.43 -27.12
C PHE A 563 6.74 12.07 -25.76
N THR A 564 5.57 11.86 -25.17
CA THR A 564 5.15 12.55 -23.94
C THR A 564 5.15 11.65 -22.72
N THR A 565 5.45 10.36 -22.90
CA THR A 565 5.37 9.30 -21.88
C THR A 565 6.78 8.74 -21.60
N PRO A 566 7.38 9.06 -20.45
CA PRO A 566 8.76 8.70 -20.15
C PRO A 566 8.85 7.41 -19.32
N PHE A 567 8.25 6.32 -19.80
CA PHE A 567 8.44 4.98 -19.21
C PHE A 567 9.59 4.27 -19.90
N GLU A 568 10.73 4.13 -19.23
CA GLU A 568 11.96 3.67 -19.87
C GLU A 568 12.62 2.51 -19.12
N ILE A 569 12.93 1.42 -19.82
CA ILE A 569 13.67 0.30 -19.24
C ILE A 569 15.12 0.70 -18.94
N GLN A 570 15.59 0.38 -17.74
CA GLN A 570 16.95 0.61 -17.26
C GLN A 570 17.48 -0.67 -16.60
N ARG A 571 18.78 -0.92 -16.74
CA ARG A 571 19.46 -2.09 -16.14
C ARG A 571 20.37 -1.64 -15.01
N TYR A 572 20.24 -2.29 -13.86
CA TYR A 572 21.11 -2.11 -12.70
C TYR A 572 21.94 -3.37 -12.47
N THR A 573 23.25 -3.21 -12.39
CA THR A 573 24.18 -4.27 -11.96
C THR A 573 24.66 -3.96 -10.54
N ILE A 574 24.43 -4.88 -9.61
CA ILE A 574 24.66 -4.71 -8.17
C ILE A 574 25.75 -5.68 -7.75
N ASP A 575 26.86 -5.15 -7.26
CA ASP A 575 27.98 -5.93 -6.71
C ASP A 575 27.93 -5.87 -5.17
N LEU A 576 27.57 -6.99 -4.56
CA LEU A 576 27.45 -7.13 -3.10
C LEU A 576 28.81 -7.07 -2.40
N VAL A 577 29.92 -7.39 -3.09
CA VAL A 577 31.27 -7.43 -2.50
C VAL A 577 31.84 -6.02 -2.43
N SER A 578 31.72 -5.26 -3.52
CA SER A 578 32.22 -3.89 -3.59
C SER A 578 31.21 -2.85 -3.07
N ASN A 579 29.97 -3.25 -2.81
CA ASN A 579 28.84 -2.40 -2.42
C ASN A 579 28.59 -1.28 -3.46
N SER A 580 28.66 -1.64 -4.75
CA SER A 580 28.47 -0.70 -5.87
C SER A 580 27.28 -1.08 -6.73
N ILE A 581 26.65 -0.07 -7.33
CA ILE A 581 25.55 -0.24 -8.29
C ILE A 581 25.89 0.56 -9.55
N GLU A 582 25.90 -0.13 -10.68
CA GLU A 582 26.07 0.47 -12.00
C GLU A 582 24.74 0.47 -12.75
N LYS A 583 24.43 1.60 -13.40
CA LYS A 583 23.23 1.76 -14.23
C LYS A 583 23.62 1.77 -15.71
N GLU A 584 22.86 1.05 -16.51
CA GLU A 584 23.00 0.98 -17.95
C GLU A 584 21.65 1.26 -18.63
N SER A 585 21.66 2.11 -19.66
CA SER A 585 20.49 2.41 -20.48
C SER A 585 20.61 1.85 -21.89
N TRP A 586 19.49 1.79 -22.61
CA TRP A 586 19.43 1.35 -24.00
C TRP A 586 19.59 2.50 -25.02
N ASP A 587 20.07 3.68 -24.60
CA ASP A 587 20.05 4.91 -25.42
C ASP A 587 21.17 5.02 -26.47
N GLU A 588 22.20 4.17 -26.40
CA GLU A 588 23.43 4.31 -27.21
C GLU A 588 23.50 3.40 -28.45
N VAL A 589 22.39 3.22 -29.17
CA VAL A 589 22.44 2.44 -30.42
C VAL A 589 22.54 3.34 -31.65
N PHE A 590 23.76 3.49 -32.14
CA PHE A 590 24.03 4.14 -33.42
C PHE A 590 23.54 3.27 -34.59
N GLY A 591 22.81 3.87 -35.53
CA GLY A 591 22.37 3.19 -36.77
C GLY A 591 20.89 2.80 -36.81
N ILE A 592 20.14 2.93 -35.72
CA ILE A 592 18.68 2.73 -35.73
C ILE A 592 18.00 3.91 -36.45
N PRO A 593 17.09 3.66 -37.42
CA PRO A 593 16.24 4.69 -38.01
C PRO A 593 15.53 5.51 -36.94
N ALA A 594 15.46 6.84 -37.07
CA ALA A 594 14.85 7.72 -36.07
C ALA A 594 13.43 7.28 -35.65
N LYS A 595 12.68 6.70 -36.60
CA LYS A 595 11.34 6.16 -36.38
C LYS A 595 11.27 4.86 -35.56
N ASN A 596 12.37 4.16 -35.31
CA ASN A 596 12.38 2.94 -34.49
C ASN A 596 13.05 3.16 -33.13
N ARG A 597 13.81 4.25 -32.97
CA ARG A 597 14.43 4.65 -31.69
C ARG A 597 13.41 4.74 -30.55
N ARG A 598 12.16 5.11 -30.87
CA ARG A 598 11.05 5.23 -29.93
C ARG A 598 10.72 3.97 -29.14
N PHE A 599 10.96 2.78 -29.69
CA PHE A 599 10.63 1.51 -29.03
C PHE A 599 11.82 0.93 -28.26
N VAL A 600 13.01 1.54 -28.36
CA VAL A 600 14.25 0.97 -27.84
C VAL A 600 14.28 1.02 -26.32
N HIS A 601 13.94 2.16 -25.72
CA HIS A 601 13.83 2.32 -24.27
C HIS A 601 12.39 2.31 -23.76
N GLN A 602 11.40 2.77 -24.54
CA GLN A 602 10.03 2.84 -24.04
C GLN A 602 9.46 1.44 -23.77
N PHE A 603 9.08 1.20 -22.52
CA PHE A 603 8.61 -0.10 -22.09
C PHE A 603 7.89 0.01 -20.74
N ASP A 604 6.73 -0.61 -20.61
CA ASP A 604 6.04 -0.78 -19.34
C ASP A 604 5.19 -2.06 -19.35
N PHE A 605 4.54 -2.41 -18.24
CA PHE A 605 3.75 -3.63 -18.06
C PHE A 605 4.50 -4.90 -18.53
N PRO A 606 5.69 -5.15 -17.95
CA PRO A 606 6.56 -6.21 -18.41
C PRO A 606 6.04 -7.60 -18.06
N ASN A 607 6.25 -8.54 -18.98
CA ASN A 607 6.05 -9.96 -18.79
C ASN A 607 7.22 -10.72 -19.40
N VAL A 608 7.68 -11.77 -18.73
CA VAL A 608 8.80 -12.61 -19.18
C VAL A 608 8.38 -14.07 -19.17
N HIS A 609 9.16 -14.92 -19.83
CA HIS A 609 8.94 -16.36 -19.74
C HIS A 609 8.89 -16.80 -18.25
N PRO A 610 7.86 -17.54 -17.79
CA PRO A 610 7.69 -17.84 -16.35
C PRO A 610 8.87 -18.60 -15.73
N ASN A 611 9.47 -19.56 -16.45
CA ASN A 611 10.69 -20.25 -16.01
C ASN A 611 11.97 -19.38 -16.02
N ARG A 612 11.88 -18.13 -16.45
CA ARG A 612 12.96 -17.14 -16.44
C ARG A 612 12.76 -16.04 -15.40
N ALA A 613 11.61 -15.98 -14.72
CA ALA A 613 11.42 -15.09 -13.60
C ALA A 613 12.43 -15.40 -12.49
N GLY A 614 13.28 -14.43 -12.15
CA GLY A 614 14.40 -14.59 -11.21
C GLY A 614 15.69 -15.16 -11.81
N TYR A 615 15.72 -15.53 -13.09
CA TYR A 615 16.87 -16.15 -13.76
C TYR A 615 17.30 -15.36 -15.00
N GLU A 616 18.52 -15.62 -15.47
CA GLU A 616 19.03 -14.97 -16.69
C GLU A 616 18.08 -15.25 -17.87
N TYR A 617 17.78 -14.18 -18.61
CA TYR A 617 16.75 -14.13 -19.63
C TYR A 617 17.18 -13.23 -20.81
N ARG A 618 16.47 -13.34 -21.92
CA ARG A 618 16.72 -12.59 -23.16
C ARG A 618 15.49 -11.79 -23.61
N TYR A 619 14.29 -12.33 -23.45
CA TYR A 619 13.09 -11.73 -24.01
C TYR A 619 12.16 -11.19 -22.92
N ALA A 620 11.64 -9.99 -23.17
CA ALA A 620 10.57 -9.39 -22.39
C ALA A 620 9.46 -8.92 -23.33
N TYR A 621 8.22 -9.06 -22.89
CA TYR A 621 7.02 -8.57 -23.58
C TYR A 621 6.43 -7.46 -22.74
N GLY A 622 5.96 -6.39 -23.36
CA GLY A 622 5.41 -5.27 -22.62
C GLY A 622 4.71 -4.29 -23.55
N GLN A 623 4.46 -3.10 -23.04
CA GLN A 623 3.78 -2.04 -23.76
C GLN A 623 4.71 -0.86 -24.03
N SER A 624 4.46 -0.17 -25.12
CA SER A 624 4.96 1.18 -25.36
C SER A 624 3.75 2.08 -25.61
N MET A 625 3.63 3.08 -24.75
CA MET A 625 2.74 4.21 -24.96
C MET A 625 3.58 5.32 -25.57
N ILE A 626 3.33 5.72 -26.81
CA ILE A 626 4.02 6.85 -27.46
C ILE A 626 3.53 8.17 -26.86
N ASP A 627 2.23 8.21 -26.63
CA ASP A 627 1.50 9.14 -25.79
C ASP A 627 0.36 8.36 -25.11
N PHE A 628 -0.56 9.05 -24.46
CA PHE A 628 -1.69 8.42 -23.77
C PHE A 628 -2.68 7.68 -24.70
N GLN A 629 -2.74 8.02 -25.99
CA GLN A 629 -3.74 7.55 -26.94
C GLN A 629 -3.16 6.58 -27.99
N ARG A 630 -1.83 6.45 -28.09
CA ARG A 630 -1.15 5.56 -29.04
C ARG A 630 -0.38 4.46 -28.33
N HIS A 631 -0.94 3.25 -28.36
CA HIS A 631 -0.47 2.07 -27.64
C HIS A 631 0.06 1.01 -28.59
N TYR A 632 1.13 0.34 -28.16
CA TYR A 632 1.78 -0.75 -28.88
C TYR A 632 2.19 -1.83 -27.90
N LEU A 633 2.09 -3.08 -28.33
CA LEU A 633 2.78 -4.20 -27.68
C LEU A 633 4.20 -4.29 -28.24
N ILE A 634 5.16 -4.64 -27.39
CA ILE A 634 6.58 -4.73 -27.72
C ILE A 634 7.12 -6.08 -27.25
N LYS A 635 7.86 -6.76 -28.12
CA LYS A 635 8.79 -7.84 -27.73
C LYS A 635 10.21 -7.29 -27.80
N LYS A 636 10.88 -7.25 -26.66
CA LYS A 636 12.27 -6.86 -26.51
C LYS A 636 13.21 -8.05 -26.60
N ASP A 637 14.32 -7.88 -27.33
CA ASP A 637 15.48 -8.77 -27.28
C ASP A 637 16.62 -8.09 -26.52
N LEU A 638 16.71 -8.34 -25.21
CA LEU A 638 17.62 -7.65 -24.30
C LEU A 638 19.10 -7.98 -24.55
N LYS A 639 19.40 -9.04 -25.32
CA LYS A 639 20.76 -9.36 -25.76
C LYS A 639 21.11 -8.65 -27.08
N ARG A 640 20.12 -8.13 -27.80
CA ARG A 640 20.28 -7.51 -29.11
C ARG A 640 19.99 -6.02 -29.04
N ARG A 641 21.04 -5.20 -28.96
CA ARG A 641 20.93 -3.73 -28.90
C ARG A 641 21.04 -3.06 -30.25
N ASP A 642 20.35 -3.55 -31.27
CA ASP A 642 20.40 -2.99 -32.62
C ASP A 642 19.05 -2.44 -33.11
N GLY A 643 18.05 -2.33 -32.21
CA GLY A 643 16.76 -1.71 -32.51
C GLY A 643 15.78 -2.58 -33.30
N HIS A 644 15.97 -3.90 -33.23
CA HIS A 644 15.09 -4.88 -33.87
C HIS A 644 14.05 -5.48 -32.91
N ASP A 645 13.65 -4.73 -31.87
CA ASP A 645 12.46 -5.05 -31.09
C ASP A 645 11.24 -5.16 -32.01
N MET A 646 10.38 -6.14 -31.74
CA MET A 646 9.17 -6.37 -32.54
C MET A 646 8.00 -5.63 -31.92
N VAL A 647 7.11 -5.12 -32.77
CA VAL A 647 6.02 -4.21 -32.38
C VAL A 647 4.72 -4.69 -32.99
N TRP A 648 3.64 -4.64 -32.21
CA TRP A 648 2.27 -4.89 -32.68
C TRP A 648 1.36 -3.74 -32.23
N PRO A 649 0.44 -3.24 -33.09
CA PRO A 649 0.30 -3.60 -34.51
C PRO A 649 1.53 -3.19 -35.34
N ASN A 650 1.87 -3.99 -36.35
CA ASN A 650 3.02 -3.74 -37.24
C ASN A 650 2.66 -2.86 -38.47
N ASP A 651 1.46 -2.28 -38.50
CA ASP A 651 1.03 -1.39 -39.60
C ASP A 651 1.53 0.04 -39.36
N ASP A 652 2.69 0.31 -39.96
CA ASP A 652 3.47 1.54 -39.92
C ASP A 652 2.96 2.61 -40.91
N SER A 653 1.82 2.39 -41.59
CA SER A 653 1.38 3.26 -42.69
C SER A 653 0.84 4.61 -42.23
N ASP A 654 0.29 4.70 -41.01
CA ASP A 654 -0.09 5.97 -40.38
C ASP A 654 -0.31 5.85 -38.86
N SER A 655 0.66 6.27 -38.03
CA SER A 655 0.49 6.26 -36.57
C SER A 655 -0.61 7.20 -36.05
N SER A 656 -1.12 8.13 -36.88
CA SER A 656 -2.32 8.94 -36.55
C SER A 656 -3.62 8.15 -36.67
N THR A 657 -3.54 6.89 -37.11
CA THR A 657 -4.68 5.97 -37.30
C THR A 657 -4.70 4.80 -36.33
N ASN A 658 -3.66 4.59 -35.50
CA ASN A 658 -3.65 3.51 -34.53
C ASN A 658 -4.71 3.78 -33.44
N CYS A 659 -5.78 3.00 -33.46
CA CYS A 659 -6.89 3.04 -32.49
C CYS A 659 -7.02 1.70 -31.75
N GLN A 660 -5.91 0.96 -31.62
CA GLN A 660 -5.83 -0.28 -30.88
C GLN A 660 -5.27 0.04 -29.49
N TYR A 661 -6.09 -0.09 -28.45
CA TYR A 661 -5.68 0.21 -27.07
C TYR A 661 -5.44 -1.10 -26.33
N SER A 662 -4.18 -1.52 -26.27
CA SER A 662 -3.79 -2.79 -25.66
C SER A 662 -3.72 -2.70 -24.14
N GLY A 663 -4.13 -3.76 -23.45
CA GLY A 663 -3.78 -4.05 -22.06
C GLY A 663 -2.46 -4.83 -21.97
N GLU A 664 -2.01 -5.11 -20.75
CA GLU A 664 -0.72 -5.79 -20.50
C GLU A 664 -0.65 -7.15 -21.24
N PRO A 665 0.46 -7.43 -21.97
CA PRO A 665 0.69 -8.70 -22.64
C PRO A 665 1.08 -9.81 -21.65
N PHE A 666 0.60 -11.03 -21.88
CA PHE A 666 0.93 -12.19 -21.07
C PHE A 666 1.49 -13.33 -21.92
N PHE A 667 2.75 -13.71 -21.69
CA PHE A 667 3.42 -14.80 -22.40
C PHE A 667 3.04 -16.17 -21.81
N ILE A 668 2.73 -17.11 -22.69
CA ILE A 668 2.43 -18.50 -22.35
C ILE A 668 3.37 -19.40 -23.17
N PRO A 669 4.26 -20.16 -22.53
CA PRO A 669 5.20 -21.01 -23.24
C PRO A 669 4.50 -22.20 -23.90
N THR A 670 5.00 -22.60 -25.07
CA THR A 670 4.70 -23.91 -25.65
C THR A 670 5.09 -25.01 -24.65
N PRO A 671 4.21 -25.97 -24.34
CA PRO A 671 4.59 -27.10 -23.51
C PRO A 671 5.78 -27.85 -24.13
N GLU A 672 6.82 -28.09 -23.34
CA GLU A 672 8.08 -28.71 -23.79
C GLU A 672 8.86 -27.91 -24.86
N GLY A 673 8.50 -26.64 -25.08
CA GLY A 673 9.25 -25.71 -25.92
C GLY A 673 10.69 -25.52 -25.44
N SER A 674 11.61 -25.34 -26.38
CA SER A 674 13.06 -25.28 -26.09
C SER A 674 13.65 -23.86 -26.19
N ALA A 675 13.02 -22.98 -26.96
CA ALA A 675 13.41 -21.57 -27.04
C ALA A 675 12.65 -20.75 -25.99
N GLU A 676 13.27 -19.66 -25.53
CA GLU A 676 12.70 -18.79 -24.50
C GLU A 676 11.47 -18.01 -24.99
N ASP A 677 11.35 -17.78 -26.29
CA ASP A 677 10.24 -17.09 -26.95
C ASP A 677 9.34 -18.05 -27.77
N ASP A 678 9.41 -19.36 -27.49
CA ASP A 678 8.52 -20.38 -28.06
C ASP A 678 7.22 -20.44 -27.26
N GLY A 679 6.16 -19.86 -27.83
CA GLY A 679 4.87 -19.77 -27.18
C GLY A 679 3.94 -18.76 -27.85
N VAL A 680 2.96 -18.29 -27.08
CA VAL A 680 2.02 -17.25 -27.49
C VAL A 680 2.04 -16.08 -26.51
N VAL A 681 1.58 -14.91 -26.96
CA VAL A 681 1.31 -13.76 -26.10
C VAL A 681 -0.17 -13.42 -26.20
N LEU A 682 -0.85 -13.34 -25.06
CA LEU A 682 -2.24 -12.88 -24.97
C LEU A 682 -2.30 -11.41 -24.58
N SER A 683 -3.27 -10.68 -25.11
CA SER A 683 -3.59 -9.32 -24.67
C SER A 683 -5.06 -9.03 -24.88
N VAL A 684 -5.69 -8.32 -23.94
CA VAL A 684 -7.01 -7.72 -24.18
C VAL A 684 -6.80 -6.40 -24.90
N VAL A 685 -7.51 -6.15 -25.99
CA VAL A 685 -7.36 -4.92 -26.77
C VAL A 685 -8.74 -4.30 -27.01
N LEU A 686 -8.86 -2.99 -26.86
CA LEU A 686 -10.03 -2.25 -27.36
C LEU A 686 -9.77 -1.81 -28.81
N ASP A 687 -10.65 -2.24 -29.72
CA ASP A 687 -10.71 -1.71 -31.08
C ASP A 687 -11.56 -0.43 -31.08
N GLY A 688 -10.90 0.71 -31.09
CA GLY A 688 -11.55 2.01 -31.03
C GLY A 688 -12.40 2.39 -32.25
N ARG A 689 -12.27 1.66 -33.36
CA ARG A 689 -13.00 1.93 -34.60
C ARG A 689 -14.26 1.10 -34.76
N ARG A 690 -14.34 -0.01 -34.04
CA ARG A 690 -15.46 -0.92 -34.14
C ARG A 690 -16.70 -0.31 -33.47
N PRO A 691 -17.90 -0.45 -34.03
CA PRO A 691 -19.12 0.02 -33.38
C PRO A 691 -19.26 -0.61 -31.99
N ASN A 692 -19.63 0.19 -30.99
CA ASN A 692 -19.87 -0.36 -29.67
C ASN A 692 -21.17 -1.18 -29.68
N PRO A 693 -21.13 -2.45 -29.23
CA PRO A 693 -22.29 -3.32 -29.19
C PRO A 693 -23.33 -2.90 -28.14
N ASN A 694 -22.96 -2.08 -27.15
CA ASN A 694 -23.90 -1.53 -26.17
C ASN A 694 -24.83 -0.48 -26.83
N PRO A 695 -26.16 -0.71 -26.85
CA PRO A 695 -27.11 0.24 -27.44
C PRO A 695 -27.08 1.64 -26.82
N GLU A 696 -26.65 1.76 -25.56
CA GLU A 696 -26.54 3.04 -24.85
C GLU A 696 -25.28 3.83 -25.23
N MET A 697 -24.33 3.19 -25.90
CA MET A 697 -23.05 3.79 -26.30
C MET A 697 -22.84 3.79 -27.83
N ILE A 698 -23.90 3.71 -28.62
CA ILE A 698 -23.83 3.67 -30.11
C ILE A 698 -23.02 4.84 -30.69
N GLU A 699 -23.08 6.03 -30.06
CA GLU A 699 -22.34 7.22 -30.51
C GLU A 699 -20.85 7.21 -30.11
N SER A 700 -20.42 6.23 -29.30
CA SER A 700 -19.04 6.07 -28.81
C SER A 700 -18.50 4.69 -29.22
N PRO A 701 -17.77 4.59 -30.36
CA PRO A 701 -17.25 3.30 -30.83
C PRO A 701 -16.26 2.69 -29.84
N GLY A 702 -16.06 1.38 -29.91
CA GLY A 702 -15.19 0.64 -29.03
C GLY A 702 -15.78 -0.75 -28.75
N GLU A 703 -15.08 -1.79 -29.19
CA GLU A 703 -15.36 -3.17 -28.81
C GLU A 703 -14.05 -3.86 -28.46
N SER A 704 -14.02 -4.59 -27.34
CA SER A 704 -12.83 -5.31 -26.92
C SER A 704 -12.75 -6.70 -27.53
N TYR A 705 -11.53 -7.20 -27.65
CA TYR A 705 -11.23 -8.55 -28.10
C TYR A 705 -10.05 -9.14 -27.32
N LEU A 706 -9.98 -10.47 -27.27
CA LEU A 706 -8.79 -11.20 -26.87
C LEU A 706 -7.90 -11.39 -28.11
N LEU A 707 -6.67 -10.89 -28.06
CA LEU A 707 -5.63 -11.06 -29.07
C LEU A 707 -4.73 -12.25 -28.72
N VAL A 708 -4.35 -13.04 -29.72
CA VAL A 708 -3.31 -14.07 -29.62
C VAL A 708 -2.19 -13.79 -30.63
N LEU A 709 -0.98 -13.53 -30.13
CA LEU A 709 0.22 -13.37 -30.96
C LEU A 709 1.11 -14.60 -30.87
N ASN A 710 1.79 -14.92 -31.96
CA ASN A 710 2.94 -15.82 -31.92
C ASN A 710 4.09 -15.13 -31.19
N ALA A 711 4.61 -15.70 -30.09
CA ALA A 711 5.62 -15.02 -29.30
C ALA A 711 6.99 -14.92 -30.00
N THR A 712 7.28 -15.79 -30.97
CA THR A 712 8.53 -15.78 -31.73
C THR A 712 8.53 -14.71 -32.82
N THR A 713 7.49 -14.70 -33.67
CA THR A 713 7.39 -13.76 -34.81
C THR A 713 6.72 -12.45 -34.46
N PHE A 714 5.96 -12.42 -33.35
CA PHE A 714 5.11 -11.32 -32.91
C PHE A 714 3.99 -10.96 -33.90
N GLU A 715 3.67 -11.90 -34.80
CA GLU A 715 2.54 -11.81 -35.72
C GLU A 715 1.27 -12.35 -35.05
N GLU A 716 0.13 -11.80 -35.44
CA GLU A 716 -1.17 -12.22 -34.93
C GLU A 716 -1.57 -13.60 -35.48
N LEU A 717 -2.00 -14.48 -34.57
CA LEU A 717 -2.53 -15.79 -34.90
C LEU A 717 -4.04 -15.72 -35.13
N ASP A 718 -4.77 -15.11 -34.19
CA ASP A 718 -6.20 -14.80 -34.30
C ASP A 718 -6.63 -13.80 -33.21
N ARG A 719 -7.89 -13.38 -33.27
CA ARG A 719 -8.56 -12.59 -32.24
C ARG A 719 -10.02 -13.00 -32.06
N ALA A 720 -10.60 -12.71 -30.90
CA ALA A 720 -12.02 -12.96 -30.63
C ALA A 720 -12.69 -11.77 -29.94
N TYR A 721 -13.70 -11.19 -30.58
CA TYR A 721 -14.45 -10.03 -30.08
C TYR A 721 -15.47 -10.43 -29.00
N LEU A 722 -15.63 -9.57 -27.99
CA LEU A 722 -16.32 -9.92 -26.75
C LEU A 722 -17.79 -9.51 -26.68
N GLY A 723 -18.28 -8.74 -27.67
CA GLY A 723 -19.63 -8.16 -27.60
C GLY A 723 -19.77 -7.08 -26.52
N CYS A 724 -18.66 -6.54 -26.01
CA CYS A 724 -18.62 -5.41 -25.08
C CYS A 724 -17.24 -4.72 -25.11
N HIS A 725 -17.13 -3.54 -24.50
CA HIS A 725 -15.83 -2.94 -24.19
C HIS A 725 -15.37 -3.36 -22.78
N ILE A 726 -14.09 -3.71 -22.64
CA ILE A 726 -13.42 -3.83 -21.35
C ILE A 726 -12.71 -2.49 -21.11
N PRO A 727 -13.03 -1.78 -20.02
CA PRO A 727 -12.32 -0.55 -19.65
C PRO A 727 -10.83 -0.83 -19.44
N LEU A 728 -9.99 0.21 -19.42
CA LEU A 728 -8.55 0.06 -19.20
C LEU A 728 -8.28 -0.78 -17.93
N SER A 729 -7.87 -2.03 -18.17
CA SER A 729 -7.55 -3.04 -17.15
C SER A 729 -6.07 -2.99 -16.81
N ILE A 730 -5.71 -3.50 -15.63
CA ILE A 730 -4.35 -3.38 -15.09
C ILE A 730 -3.62 -4.71 -15.36
N HIS A 731 -3.55 -5.60 -14.36
CA HIS A 731 -2.84 -6.87 -14.49
C HIS A 731 -3.75 -8.07 -14.70
N GLY A 732 -3.16 -9.15 -15.20
CA GLY A 732 -3.81 -10.45 -15.28
C GLY A 732 -2.83 -11.60 -15.13
N ASN A 733 -3.38 -12.80 -14.95
CA ASN A 733 -2.60 -14.02 -14.84
C ASN A 733 -3.20 -15.15 -15.68
N TRP A 734 -2.32 -16.01 -16.18
CA TRP A 734 -2.67 -17.27 -16.82
C TRP A 734 -2.61 -18.44 -15.84
N PHE A 735 -3.60 -19.31 -15.92
CA PHE A 735 -3.69 -20.56 -15.19
C PHE A 735 -3.80 -21.71 -16.19
N ASN A 736 -2.93 -22.70 -16.09
CA ASN A 736 -2.96 -23.87 -16.97
C ASN A 736 -4.23 -24.73 -16.77
N GLU A 737 -4.95 -24.52 -15.68
CA GLU A 737 -6.22 -25.18 -15.43
C GLU A 737 -7.38 -24.48 -16.16
N ILE A 738 -8.31 -25.29 -16.65
CA ILE A 738 -9.64 -24.84 -17.08
C ILE A 738 -10.45 -24.66 -15.79
N LEU A 739 -10.56 -23.41 -15.34
CA LEU A 739 -11.12 -23.03 -14.04
C LEU A 739 -12.60 -22.77 -14.11
#